data_AF-A0A7C8CPV9-F1
#
_entry.id   AF-A0A7C8CPV9-F1
#
_cell.length_a   1.000
_cell.length_b   1.000
_cell.length_c   1.000
_cell.angle_alpha   90.00
_cell.angle_beta   90.00
_cell.angle_gamma   90.00
#
_symmetry.space_group_name_H-M   'P 1'
#
loop_
_entity.id
_entity.type
_entity.pdbx_description
1 polymer ?
#
loop_
_entity_poly.entity_id
_entity_poly.type
_entity_poly.pdbx_seq_one_letter_code
_entity_poly.pdbx_strand_id
1 'polypeptide(L)'
;MTEVDPNTPEIPGFQPLHIRGPGRIGIWIEARQIRLDRRVLLKVLPASSRSQQDQFIEEIRAIVKLDGEGALRVIDEGAVGQARYVALDEGEGRPVGSISREEIDPDQVARMLVQLHRQLHLQGWSIESVPLSSILKLPGGRFAVTELGPLTKQLDDLPCQIQAAKNLASIAKRWKFSSRWQDPIRALRSGGGGFSRCLELLERGAPVPRKRWPLLVAALALAAGIGWAVNWGQPELPAAPDKLSGNDSSDGVTDPAQGGRSDQRPSAGSEVVSDLVPDPQIYQQRTQAQAEQRWQRLDQLENERLQWGDWNRSRDVILGSFRAGDYQKVRAELDSLETPLQSDLVEERAALRLAYRWIETREIEQARAEAKQWIERDHHLQAAAVIEKMADTLRLERRFAAEVEQLQRKGGLYEELLSAVEVKMEECLVGLASDIEWSVEAPDKVGQFASLDRRWKQFKSSIESIRQDARAICESAGKRVGDEAQSRWCLVGSTPFAARVMSVSSEEVTLKRIGRRNPETHLWSSLSAQTWLQLIGESSADPPPLDRLERLEVVWRRENSILTLSRSSMGGELPAAADRLRLRQLALWLEEGERVQLQGEVEKLQQIALSIHSWSDEDQRIRREDLLVGWWSALVDRDGPQALGLFPGATLSNWSQETRSIRLRWQRGDGGLAGWQPRPGSLISARGDLTRIQGRVALESSVRFESAVEVTVIGLVTREDAPNLNVVLWDGSPDALIFGVGIRPPEVSSIRVGEDDVLLPAHAIVEEQVLARGGGEFQMPTPLPRVQVGQLIRVEVREDDEGSHLELNGSPILSTDPRPGQRRGGIAIETYGVDVLVKELEVIGQISAEDWLRLLEEEARKKLREPQ
;
A
#
# COMPACT_ATOMS: atom_id res chain seq x y z
N MET A 1 -43.36 -30.25 34.76
CA MET A 1 -43.63 -29.06 33.94
C MET A 1 -43.32 -27.86 34.81
N THR A 2 -42.20 -27.20 34.58
CA THR A 2 -41.84 -25.96 35.27
C THR A 2 -42.75 -24.85 34.74
N GLU A 3 -43.40 -24.09 35.63
CA GLU A 3 -44.23 -22.94 35.29
C GLU A 3 -43.45 -21.99 34.37
N VAL A 4 -44.03 -21.67 33.21
CA VAL A 4 -43.51 -20.67 32.28
C VAL A 4 -43.80 -19.30 32.90
N ASP A 5 -42.76 -18.48 33.09
CA ASP A 5 -42.91 -17.09 33.54
C ASP A 5 -43.75 -16.31 32.51
N PRO A 6 -44.95 -15.82 32.89
CA PRO A 6 -45.93 -15.22 31.97
C PRO A 6 -45.45 -13.92 31.29
N ASN A 7 -44.31 -13.37 31.70
CA ASN A 7 -43.72 -12.16 31.09
C ASN A 7 -42.63 -12.44 30.04
N THR A 8 -42.38 -13.70 29.67
CA THR A 8 -41.33 -14.02 28.69
C THR A 8 -41.86 -13.91 27.26
N PRO A 9 -41.25 -13.11 26.37
CA PRO A 9 -41.74 -12.96 24.99
C PRO A 9 -41.74 -14.32 24.26
N GLU A 10 -42.89 -14.67 23.67
CA GLU A 10 -43.01 -15.88 22.84
C GLU A 10 -42.26 -15.68 21.51
N ILE A 11 -41.22 -16.48 21.27
CA ILE A 11 -40.45 -16.49 20.03
C ILE A 11 -40.80 -17.78 19.27
N PRO A 12 -41.44 -17.71 18.10
CA PRO A 12 -41.87 -18.89 17.35
C PRO A 12 -40.74 -19.90 17.14
N GLY A 13 -41.00 -21.17 17.48
CA GLY A 13 -40.00 -22.25 17.35
C GLY A 13 -39.06 -22.41 18.55
N PHE A 14 -39.10 -21.51 19.54
CA PHE A 14 -38.31 -21.58 20.76
C PHE A 14 -39.20 -21.53 22.00
N GLN A 15 -38.94 -22.41 22.95
CA GLN A 15 -39.56 -22.42 24.27
C GLN A 15 -38.58 -21.82 25.28
N PRO A 16 -38.84 -20.61 25.83
CA PRO A 16 -38.00 -20.04 26.87
C PRO A 16 -37.92 -20.95 28.10
N LEU A 17 -36.72 -21.11 28.66
CA LEU A 17 -36.47 -21.90 29.86
C LEU A 17 -36.10 -21.00 31.04
N HIS A 18 -35.18 -20.06 30.83
CA HIS A 18 -34.67 -19.19 31.90
C HIS A 18 -34.07 -17.89 31.34
N ILE A 19 -34.41 -16.74 31.93
CA ILE A 19 -33.79 -15.45 31.59
C ILE A 19 -32.46 -15.33 32.35
N ARG A 20 -31.32 -15.32 31.63
CA ARG A 20 -29.99 -15.20 32.24
C ARG A 20 -29.64 -13.78 32.70
N GLY A 21 -30.36 -12.79 32.20
CA GLY A 21 -30.22 -11.38 32.59
C GLY A 21 -29.90 -10.45 31.41
N PRO A 22 -29.69 -9.15 31.67
CA PRO A 22 -29.33 -8.19 30.65
C PRO A 22 -27.92 -8.44 30.12
N GLY A 23 -27.75 -8.39 28.79
CA GLY A 23 -26.44 -8.29 28.14
C GLY A 23 -26.06 -6.82 27.91
N ARG A 24 -24.94 -6.57 27.21
CA ARG A 24 -24.61 -5.18 26.79
C ARG A 24 -25.71 -4.59 25.90
N ILE A 25 -26.20 -5.40 24.97
CA ILE A 25 -27.26 -5.06 24.04
C ILE A 25 -28.32 -6.15 24.12
N GLY A 26 -29.51 -5.81 24.63
CA GLY A 26 -30.62 -6.74 24.80
C GLY A 26 -30.52 -7.64 26.05
N ILE A 27 -31.34 -8.69 26.07
CA ILE A 27 -31.46 -9.66 27.16
C ILE A 27 -31.07 -11.06 26.68
N TRP A 28 -30.52 -11.87 27.57
CA TRP A 28 -30.15 -13.25 27.31
C TRP A 28 -31.19 -14.22 27.89
N ILE A 29 -31.69 -15.14 27.07
CA ILE A 29 -32.69 -16.13 27.43
C ILE A 29 -32.18 -17.52 27.04
N GLU A 30 -32.03 -18.43 28.00
CA GLU A 30 -31.86 -19.85 27.71
C GLU A 30 -33.20 -20.41 27.23
N ALA A 31 -33.20 -21.10 26.10
CA ALA A 31 -34.41 -21.62 25.48
C ALA A 31 -34.19 -23.02 24.90
N ARG A 32 -35.28 -23.74 24.65
CA ARG A 32 -35.31 -25.02 23.93
C ARG A 32 -35.86 -24.80 22.53
N GLN A 33 -35.10 -25.11 21.50
CA GLN A 33 -35.59 -25.09 20.12
C GLN A 33 -36.52 -26.29 19.90
N ILE A 34 -37.80 -26.04 19.64
CA ILE A 34 -38.87 -27.05 19.69
C ILE A 34 -38.66 -28.17 18.67
N ARG A 35 -38.27 -27.80 17.43
CA ARG A 35 -38.13 -28.76 16.32
C ARG A 35 -37.02 -29.78 16.49
N LEU A 36 -35.91 -29.37 17.10
CA LEU A 36 -34.69 -30.20 17.23
C LEU A 36 -34.45 -30.69 18.65
N ASP A 37 -35.31 -30.29 19.59
CA ASP A 37 -35.18 -30.63 21.00
C ASP A 37 -33.76 -30.33 21.57
N ARG A 38 -33.25 -29.13 21.30
CA ARG A 38 -31.92 -28.70 21.73
C ARG A 38 -31.98 -27.41 22.55
N ARG A 39 -31.07 -27.28 23.52
CA ARG A 39 -30.87 -26.04 24.27
C ARG A 39 -30.07 -25.04 23.44
N VAL A 40 -30.52 -23.79 23.46
CA VAL A 40 -29.91 -22.66 22.76
C VAL A 40 -29.87 -21.45 23.69
N LEU A 41 -29.00 -20.50 23.37
CA LEU A 41 -28.98 -19.20 24.03
C LEU A 41 -29.54 -18.14 23.07
N LEU A 42 -30.64 -17.51 23.44
CA LEU A 42 -31.27 -16.43 22.69
C LEU A 42 -30.78 -15.09 23.20
N LYS A 43 -30.19 -14.26 22.33
CA LYS A 43 -30.07 -12.82 22.57
C LYS A 43 -31.30 -12.16 21.99
N VAL A 44 -32.05 -11.42 22.79
CA VAL A 44 -33.25 -10.71 22.33
C VAL A 44 -33.05 -9.23 22.53
N LEU A 45 -33.17 -8.45 21.47
CA LEU A 45 -33.23 -6.99 21.52
C LEU A 45 -34.70 -6.56 21.59
N PRO A 46 -35.16 -6.01 22.72
CA PRO A 46 -36.54 -5.56 22.86
C PRO A 46 -36.88 -4.42 21.88
N ALA A 47 -38.16 -4.31 21.51
CA ALA A 47 -38.65 -3.27 20.61
C ALA A 47 -38.40 -1.84 21.11
N SER A 48 -38.27 -1.65 22.42
CA SER A 48 -37.95 -0.36 23.04
C SER A 48 -36.52 0.12 22.77
N SER A 49 -35.64 -0.76 22.30
CA SER A 49 -34.19 -0.50 22.15
C SER A 49 -33.77 -0.28 20.70
N ARG A 50 -34.60 0.38 19.88
CA ARG A 50 -34.33 0.60 18.44
C ARG A 50 -33.00 1.29 18.16
N SER A 51 -32.56 2.22 19.02
CA SER A 51 -31.28 2.92 18.86
C SER A 51 -30.06 2.00 18.93
N GLN A 52 -30.21 0.76 19.44
CA GLN A 52 -29.15 -0.23 19.53
C GLN A 52 -29.25 -1.30 18.43
N GLN A 53 -30.19 -1.16 17.49
CA GLN A 53 -30.44 -2.17 16.47
C GLN A 53 -29.26 -2.34 15.51
N ASP A 54 -28.62 -1.25 15.10
CA ASP A 54 -27.46 -1.33 14.20
C ASP A 54 -26.26 -1.98 14.90
N GLN A 55 -25.99 -1.58 16.14
CA GLN A 55 -24.94 -2.22 16.95
C GLN A 55 -25.22 -3.71 17.18
N PHE A 56 -26.48 -4.09 17.38
CA PHE A 56 -26.88 -5.50 17.49
C PHE A 56 -26.58 -6.24 16.18
N ILE A 57 -27.01 -5.70 15.04
CA ILE A 57 -26.80 -6.31 13.72
C ILE A 57 -25.30 -6.43 13.40
N GLU A 58 -24.52 -5.39 13.66
CA GLU A 58 -23.06 -5.42 13.45
C GLU A 58 -22.39 -6.48 14.33
N GLU A 59 -22.78 -6.56 15.61
CA GLU A 59 -22.28 -7.60 16.51
C GLU A 59 -22.65 -9.01 16.02
N ILE A 60 -23.89 -9.23 15.59
CA ILE A 60 -24.31 -10.54 15.06
C ILE A 60 -23.55 -10.88 13.78
N ARG A 61 -23.38 -9.94 12.86
CA ARG A 61 -22.60 -10.16 11.63
C ARG A 61 -21.16 -10.55 11.92
N ALA A 62 -20.52 -9.93 12.92
CA ALA A 62 -19.19 -10.31 13.35
C ALA A 62 -19.16 -11.73 13.95
N ILE A 63 -20.14 -12.09 14.80
CA ILE A 63 -20.24 -13.44 15.38
C ILE A 63 -20.50 -14.50 14.30
N VAL A 64 -21.37 -14.23 13.31
CA VAL A 64 -21.63 -15.17 12.19
C VAL A 64 -20.35 -15.47 11.42
N LYS A 65 -19.53 -14.45 11.14
CA LYS A 65 -18.26 -14.64 10.41
C LYS A 65 -17.22 -15.43 11.22
N LEU A 66 -17.32 -15.46 12.54
CA LEU A 66 -16.45 -16.29 13.39
C LEU A 66 -16.86 -17.77 13.37
N ASP A 67 -18.10 -18.11 13.02
CA ASP A 67 -18.64 -19.50 12.88
C ASP A 67 -18.21 -20.49 13.98
N GLY A 68 -18.18 -20.04 15.25
CA GLY A 68 -17.78 -20.90 16.38
C GLY A 68 -16.30 -20.82 16.77
N GLU A 69 -15.48 -20.03 16.07
CA GLU A 69 -14.08 -19.78 16.42
C GLU A 69 -13.98 -18.71 17.52
N GLY A 70 -14.05 -19.16 18.78
CA GLY A 70 -13.89 -18.32 19.97
C GLY A 70 -15.13 -17.53 20.38
N ALA A 71 -16.17 -17.47 19.55
CA ALA A 71 -17.52 -17.04 19.88
C ALA A 71 -18.53 -18.18 19.72
N LEU A 72 -19.70 -18.09 20.34
CA LEU A 72 -20.77 -19.08 20.09
C LEU A 72 -21.25 -18.99 18.65
N ARG A 73 -21.60 -20.13 18.06
CA ARG A 73 -22.08 -20.21 16.69
C ARG A 73 -23.52 -19.69 16.59
N VAL A 74 -23.82 -18.87 15.58
CA VAL A 74 -25.20 -18.47 15.25
C VAL A 74 -25.91 -19.60 14.51
N ILE A 75 -27.07 -20.01 15.01
CA ILE A 75 -27.92 -21.05 14.41
C ILE A 75 -29.04 -20.44 13.58
N ASP A 76 -29.64 -19.38 14.13
CA ASP A 76 -30.82 -18.73 13.58
C ASP A 76 -30.80 -17.25 13.96
N GLU A 77 -31.35 -16.41 13.12
CA GLU A 77 -31.63 -15.01 13.43
C GLU A 77 -33.02 -14.64 12.91
N GLY A 78 -33.71 -13.76 13.61
CA GLY A 78 -35.05 -13.38 13.22
C GLY A 78 -35.59 -12.18 13.95
N ALA A 79 -36.86 -11.90 13.68
CA ALA A 79 -37.62 -10.86 14.34
C ALA A 79 -39.02 -11.37 14.69
N VAL A 80 -39.52 -10.94 15.85
CA VAL A 80 -40.89 -11.20 16.30
C VAL A 80 -41.51 -9.87 16.67
N GLY A 81 -42.46 -9.42 15.84
CA GLY A 81 -42.96 -8.05 15.90
C GLY A 81 -41.83 -7.04 15.63
N GLN A 82 -41.51 -6.23 16.63
CA GLN A 82 -40.41 -5.25 16.56
C GLN A 82 -39.17 -5.65 17.37
N ALA A 83 -39.20 -6.80 18.05
CA ALA A 83 -38.03 -7.34 18.73
C ALA A 83 -37.20 -8.16 17.75
N ARG A 84 -35.87 -8.06 17.82
CA ARG A 84 -34.94 -8.93 17.08
C ARG A 84 -34.37 -9.98 18.00
N TYR A 85 -34.08 -11.16 17.47
CA TYR A 85 -33.41 -12.20 18.21
C TYR A 85 -32.30 -12.87 17.38
N VAL A 86 -31.32 -13.42 18.07
CA VAL A 86 -30.36 -14.39 17.51
C VAL A 86 -30.34 -15.61 18.42
N ALA A 87 -30.32 -16.80 17.83
CA ALA A 87 -30.14 -18.05 18.53
C ALA A 87 -28.70 -18.54 18.37
N LEU A 88 -28.02 -18.74 19.49
CA LEU A 88 -26.66 -19.22 19.56
C LEU A 88 -26.62 -20.67 20.04
N ASP A 89 -25.69 -21.42 19.46
CA ASP A 89 -25.40 -22.80 19.81
C ASP A 89 -24.80 -22.91 21.20
N GLU A 90 -25.05 -24.06 21.84
CA GLU A 90 -24.44 -24.44 23.11
C GLU A 90 -24.90 -23.61 24.32
N GLY A 91 -26.23 -23.47 24.48
CA GLY A 91 -26.83 -22.87 25.69
C GLY A 91 -26.45 -23.56 27.01
N GLU A 92 -25.85 -24.75 26.97
CA GLU A 92 -25.37 -25.49 28.14
C GLU A 92 -24.02 -25.00 28.69
N GLY A 93 -23.38 -24.04 28.03
CA GLY A 93 -22.14 -23.44 28.51
C GLY A 93 -22.30 -22.78 29.88
N ARG A 94 -21.38 -23.10 30.80
CA ARG A 94 -21.32 -22.51 32.15
C ARG A 94 -20.48 -21.23 32.10
N PRO A 95 -20.99 -20.08 32.56
CA PRO A 95 -20.18 -18.86 32.66
C PRO A 95 -18.92 -19.09 33.48
N VAL A 96 -17.79 -18.54 33.03
CA VAL A 96 -16.53 -18.76 33.75
C VAL A 96 -16.56 -18.13 35.15
N GLY A 97 -17.39 -17.11 35.37
CA GLY A 97 -17.63 -16.54 36.70
C GLY A 97 -18.34 -17.47 37.69
N SER A 98 -19.00 -18.54 37.22
CA SER A 98 -19.76 -19.48 38.07
C SER A 98 -19.08 -20.84 38.27
N ILE A 99 -17.87 -21.05 37.75
CA ILE A 99 -17.11 -22.31 37.91
C ILE A 99 -15.88 -22.10 38.77
N SER A 100 -15.39 -23.20 39.38
CA SER A 100 -14.20 -23.14 40.23
C SER A 100 -12.94 -22.78 39.44
N ARG A 101 -11.96 -22.14 40.08
CA ARG A 101 -10.73 -21.71 39.40
C ARG A 101 -9.91 -22.88 38.87
N GLU A 102 -9.97 -24.03 39.52
CA GLU A 102 -9.28 -25.26 39.13
C GLU A 102 -9.85 -25.83 37.83
N GLU A 103 -11.09 -25.48 37.48
CA GLU A 103 -11.73 -25.90 36.23
C GLU A 103 -11.38 -24.99 35.04
N ILE A 104 -10.70 -23.86 35.27
CA ILE A 104 -10.35 -22.89 34.23
C ILE A 104 -8.93 -23.16 33.77
N ASP A 105 -8.74 -23.55 32.50
CA ASP A 105 -7.41 -23.51 31.88
C ASP A 105 -7.10 -22.06 31.45
N PRO A 106 -6.19 -21.36 32.13
CA PRO A 106 -5.90 -19.96 31.82
C PRO A 106 -5.32 -19.78 30.43
N ASP A 107 -4.48 -20.71 29.97
CA ASP A 107 -3.80 -20.56 28.68
C ASP A 107 -4.78 -20.84 27.54
N GLN A 108 -5.74 -21.75 27.72
CA GLN A 108 -6.80 -21.97 26.75
C GLN A 108 -7.71 -20.74 26.61
N VAL A 109 -8.08 -20.08 27.73
CA VAL A 109 -8.86 -18.84 27.67
C VAL A 109 -8.07 -17.73 27.00
N ALA A 110 -6.79 -17.56 27.33
CA ALA A 110 -5.94 -16.55 26.71
C ALA A 110 -5.80 -16.79 25.20
N ARG A 111 -5.55 -18.03 24.76
CA ARG A 111 -5.47 -18.38 23.33
C ARG A 111 -6.77 -18.08 22.60
N MET A 112 -7.91 -18.47 23.16
CA MET A 112 -9.22 -18.18 22.60
C MET A 112 -9.43 -16.66 22.41
N LEU A 113 -9.10 -15.86 23.43
CA LEU A 113 -9.25 -14.40 23.33
C LEU A 113 -8.29 -13.80 22.29
N VAL A 114 -7.03 -14.22 22.24
CA VAL A 114 -6.06 -13.72 21.25
C VAL A 114 -6.50 -14.08 19.82
N GLN A 115 -6.97 -15.32 19.62
CA GLN A 115 -7.51 -15.78 18.35
C GLN A 115 -8.75 -14.98 17.95
N LEU A 116 -9.66 -14.73 18.90
CA LEU A 116 -10.85 -13.91 18.69
C LEU A 116 -10.49 -12.50 18.19
N HIS A 117 -9.57 -11.80 18.88
CA HIS A 117 -9.11 -10.48 18.46
C HIS A 117 -8.43 -10.51 17.09
N ARG A 118 -7.60 -11.52 16.82
CA ARG A 118 -6.92 -11.68 15.52
C ARG A 118 -7.92 -11.92 14.39
N GLN A 119 -8.92 -12.77 14.58
CA GLN A 119 -9.91 -13.06 13.55
C GLN A 119 -10.80 -11.85 13.27
N LEU A 120 -11.21 -11.12 14.31
CA LEU A 120 -11.96 -9.87 14.13
C LEU A 120 -11.13 -8.82 13.40
N HIS A 121 -9.84 -8.73 13.70
CA HIS A 121 -8.91 -7.85 12.98
C HIS A 121 -8.82 -8.17 11.49
N LEU A 122 -8.67 -9.45 11.15
CA LEU A 122 -8.68 -9.91 9.75
C LEU A 122 -10.01 -9.60 9.02
N GLN A 123 -11.09 -9.38 9.79
CA GLN A 123 -12.39 -8.96 9.28
C GLN A 123 -12.60 -7.43 9.30
N GLY A 124 -11.58 -6.64 9.68
CA GLY A 124 -11.60 -5.18 9.74
C GLY A 124 -12.16 -4.59 11.03
N TRP A 125 -12.24 -5.38 12.10
CA TRP A 125 -12.83 -4.98 13.37
C TRP A 125 -11.86 -5.09 14.54
N SER A 126 -11.96 -4.15 15.47
CA SER A 126 -11.35 -4.23 16.80
C SER A 126 -12.46 -4.23 17.85
N ILE A 127 -12.25 -4.97 18.93
CA ILE A 127 -13.15 -5.01 20.08
C ILE A 127 -12.45 -4.52 21.34
N GLU A 128 -13.14 -3.79 22.21
CA GLU A 128 -12.51 -3.27 23.41
C GLU A 128 -12.19 -4.35 24.44
N SER A 129 -13.19 -4.78 25.21
CA SER A 129 -13.05 -5.70 26.32
C SER A 129 -14.20 -6.68 26.30
N VAL A 130 -13.87 -7.97 26.29
CA VAL A 130 -14.84 -9.05 26.41
C VAL A 130 -15.26 -9.13 27.89
N PRO A 131 -16.55 -9.00 28.23
CA PRO A 131 -16.99 -9.12 29.61
C PRO A 131 -16.71 -10.52 30.17
N LEU A 132 -16.27 -10.60 31.41
CA LEU A 132 -15.96 -11.90 32.04
C LEU A 132 -17.19 -12.83 32.10
N SER A 133 -18.38 -12.25 32.28
CA SER A 133 -19.66 -12.94 32.28
C SER A 133 -20.03 -13.56 30.92
N SER A 134 -19.44 -13.07 29.84
CA SER A 134 -19.69 -13.56 28.49
C SER A 134 -18.83 -14.75 28.09
N ILE A 135 -17.76 -15.03 28.84
CA ILE A 135 -16.90 -16.19 28.59
C ILE A 135 -17.60 -17.41 29.18
N LEU A 136 -17.87 -18.42 28.36
CA LEU A 136 -18.47 -19.69 28.77
C LEU A 136 -17.45 -20.81 28.63
N LYS A 137 -17.49 -21.75 29.58
CA LYS A 137 -16.90 -23.09 29.43
C LYS A 137 -17.97 -24.02 28.87
N LEU A 138 -17.73 -24.54 27.68
CA LEU A 138 -18.64 -25.39 26.94
C LEU A 138 -18.51 -26.86 27.41
N PRO A 139 -19.51 -27.73 27.21
CA PRO A 139 -19.46 -29.12 27.65
C PRO A 139 -18.25 -29.90 27.12
N GLY A 140 -17.79 -29.59 25.89
CA GLY A 140 -16.58 -30.16 25.29
C GLY A 140 -15.25 -29.67 25.88
N GLY A 141 -15.28 -28.86 26.95
CA GLY A 141 -14.09 -28.33 27.62
C GLY A 141 -13.46 -27.10 26.97
N ARG A 142 -13.94 -26.68 25.78
CA ARG A 142 -13.52 -25.45 25.11
C ARG A 142 -14.17 -24.20 25.73
N PHE A 143 -13.58 -23.05 25.46
CA PHE A 143 -14.15 -21.75 25.84
C PHE A 143 -14.66 -21.00 24.61
N ALA A 144 -15.73 -20.24 24.79
CA ALA A 144 -16.27 -19.33 23.77
C ALA A 144 -16.93 -18.12 24.44
N VAL A 145 -17.10 -17.04 23.68
CA VAL A 145 -17.78 -15.83 24.15
C VAL A 145 -19.21 -15.76 23.63
N THR A 146 -20.12 -15.23 24.44
CA THR A 146 -21.51 -14.96 24.04
C THR A 146 -21.68 -13.57 23.41
N GLU A 147 -20.78 -12.63 23.71
CA GLU A 147 -20.84 -11.25 23.22
C GLU A 147 -19.43 -10.68 22.96
N LEU A 148 -19.30 -9.80 21.98
CA LEU A 148 -17.99 -9.33 21.46
C LEU A 148 -17.53 -7.98 22.04
N GLY A 149 -18.34 -7.30 22.85
CA GLY A 149 -18.03 -5.93 23.27
C GLY A 149 -18.20 -4.92 22.12
N PRO A 150 -17.97 -3.61 22.36
CA PRO A 150 -18.09 -2.58 21.32
C PRO A 150 -17.18 -2.89 20.13
N LEU A 151 -17.76 -2.87 18.93
CA LEU A 151 -17.05 -3.06 17.67
C LEU A 151 -16.66 -1.69 17.11
N THR A 152 -15.39 -1.56 16.74
CA THR A 152 -14.86 -0.37 16.08
C THR A 152 -14.15 -0.81 14.81
N LYS A 153 -14.40 -0.13 13.67
CA LYS A 153 -13.67 -0.38 12.43
C LYS A 153 -12.20 0.00 12.63
N GLN A 154 -11.29 -0.94 12.39
CA GLN A 154 -9.85 -0.71 12.52
C GLN A 154 -9.10 -1.68 11.61
N LEU A 155 -8.22 -1.15 10.76
CA LEU A 155 -7.42 -1.93 9.81
C LEU A 155 -5.96 -2.06 10.25
N ASP A 156 -5.51 -1.22 11.18
CA ASP A 156 -4.13 -1.23 11.65
C ASP A 156 -3.90 -2.34 12.70
N ASP A 157 -2.83 -3.12 12.51
CA ASP A 157 -2.41 -4.21 13.39
C ASP A 157 -2.15 -3.75 14.84
N LEU A 158 -1.40 -2.66 15.01
CA LEU A 158 -0.88 -2.27 16.32
C LEU A 158 -1.99 -1.82 17.30
N PRO A 159 -2.96 -0.97 16.91
CA PRO A 159 -4.11 -0.65 17.76
C PRO A 159 -4.89 -1.88 18.23
N CYS A 160 -5.16 -2.83 17.32
CA CYS A 160 -5.90 -4.05 17.67
C CYS A 160 -5.08 -4.95 18.63
N GLN A 161 -3.77 -5.09 18.40
CA GLN A 161 -2.88 -5.80 19.32
C GLN A 161 -2.81 -5.16 20.71
N ILE A 162 -2.77 -3.82 20.78
CA ILE A 162 -2.82 -3.08 22.06
C ILE A 162 -4.13 -3.36 22.78
N GLN A 163 -5.25 -3.43 22.06
CA GLN A 163 -6.55 -3.69 22.65
C GLN A 163 -6.69 -5.14 23.15
N ALA A 164 -6.19 -6.12 22.40
CA ALA A 164 -6.05 -7.50 22.85
C ALA A 164 -5.22 -7.58 24.14
N ALA A 165 -4.09 -6.85 24.20
CA ALA A 165 -3.23 -6.80 25.38
C ALA A 165 -3.92 -6.18 26.60
N LYS A 166 -4.76 -5.16 26.41
CA LYS A 166 -5.56 -4.54 27.48
C LYS A 166 -6.62 -5.51 28.01
N ASN A 167 -7.32 -6.21 27.12
CA ASN A 167 -8.34 -7.20 27.48
C ASN A 167 -7.74 -8.36 28.29
N LEU A 168 -6.64 -8.96 27.81
CA LEU A 168 -5.88 -9.97 28.55
C LEU A 168 -5.40 -9.46 29.91
N ALA A 169 -4.85 -8.24 29.99
CA ALA A 169 -4.39 -7.67 31.25
C ALA A 169 -5.55 -7.48 32.26
N SER A 170 -6.73 -7.05 31.79
CA SER A 170 -7.93 -6.88 32.62
C SER A 170 -8.38 -8.21 33.23
N ILE A 171 -8.47 -9.25 32.39
CA ILE A 171 -8.88 -10.60 32.83
C ILE A 171 -7.81 -11.22 33.74
N ALA A 172 -6.52 -11.09 33.38
CA ALA A 172 -5.41 -11.57 34.21
C ALA A 172 -5.43 -10.95 35.61
N LYS A 173 -5.70 -9.64 35.71
CA LYS A 173 -5.81 -8.95 36.99
C LYS A 173 -6.97 -9.49 37.83
N ARG A 174 -8.14 -9.70 37.23
CA ARG A 174 -9.34 -10.22 37.93
C ARG A 174 -9.16 -11.66 38.41
N TRP A 175 -8.52 -12.51 37.63
CA TRP A 175 -8.27 -13.92 37.98
C TRP A 175 -6.93 -14.20 38.68
N LYS A 176 -6.11 -13.16 38.90
CA LYS A 176 -4.76 -13.28 39.47
C LYS A 176 -3.79 -14.11 38.62
N PHE A 177 -3.92 -14.04 37.29
CA PHE A 177 -3.00 -14.64 36.30
C PHE A 177 -1.95 -13.67 35.76
N SER A 178 -1.81 -12.47 36.34
CA SER A 178 -0.93 -11.41 35.83
C SER A 178 0.52 -11.84 35.60
N SER A 179 1.08 -12.71 36.46
CA SER A 179 2.44 -13.24 36.29
C SER A 179 2.55 -14.22 35.11
N ARG A 180 1.51 -15.02 34.86
CA ARG A 180 1.48 -16.04 33.81
C ARG A 180 1.36 -15.43 32.42
N TRP A 181 0.57 -14.38 32.26
CA TRP A 181 0.34 -13.73 30.95
C TRP A 181 1.23 -12.51 30.71
N GLN A 182 2.20 -12.21 31.58
CA GLN A 182 3.02 -11.01 31.47
C GLN A 182 3.80 -10.95 30.14
N ASP A 183 4.47 -12.04 29.77
CA ASP A 183 5.25 -12.10 28.53
C ASP A 183 4.36 -12.16 27.27
N PRO A 184 3.27 -12.96 27.21
CA PRO A 184 2.27 -12.87 26.14
C PRO A 184 1.71 -11.45 25.93
N ILE A 185 1.35 -10.77 27.02
CA ILE A 185 0.85 -9.38 26.97
C ILE A 185 1.92 -8.43 26.44
N ARG A 186 3.19 -8.63 26.82
CA ARG A 186 4.32 -7.82 26.30
C ARG A 186 4.54 -8.09 24.81
N ALA A 187 4.41 -9.33 24.36
CA ALA A 187 4.57 -9.70 22.95
C ALA A 187 3.53 -9.01 22.05
N LEU A 188 2.27 -8.91 22.49
CA LEU A 188 1.24 -8.16 21.77
C LEU A 188 1.59 -6.67 21.60
N ARG A 189 2.36 -6.07 22.52
CA ARG A 189 2.72 -4.65 22.44
C ARG A 189 3.97 -4.37 21.60
N SER A 190 4.63 -5.40 21.08
CA SER A 190 5.97 -5.31 20.50
C SER A 190 6.02 -5.10 18.97
N GLY A 191 4.93 -4.62 18.37
CA GLY A 191 4.85 -4.32 16.94
C GLY A 191 4.63 -5.54 16.05
N GLY A 192 5.14 -5.51 14.81
CA GLY A 192 4.87 -6.50 13.76
C GLY A 192 4.89 -7.96 14.23
N GLY A 193 3.85 -8.73 13.86
CA GLY A 193 3.71 -10.13 14.27
C GLY A 193 3.38 -10.37 15.75
N GLY A 194 2.87 -9.36 16.48
CA GLY A 194 2.54 -9.46 17.90
C GLY A 194 1.54 -10.58 18.26
N PHE A 195 0.52 -10.80 17.41
CA PHE A 195 -0.45 -11.90 17.59
C PHE A 195 0.21 -13.29 17.55
N SER A 196 1.04 -13.56 16.53
CA SER A 196 1.71 -14.86 16.36
C SER A 196 2.67 -15.15 17.53
N ARG A 197 3.50 -14.18 17.91
CA ARG A 197 4.41 -14.31 19.05
C ARG A 197 3.68 -14.56 20.37
N CYS A 198 2.53 -13.91 20.58
CA CYS A 198 1.70 -14.13 21.76
C CYS A 198 1.16 -15.57 21.80
N LEU A 199 0.62 -16.07 20.68
CA LEU A 199 0.11 -17.44 20.59
C LEU A 199 1.22 -18.47 20.81
N GLU A 200 2.40 -18.29 20.22
CA GLU A 200 3.55 -19.17 20.46
C GLU A 200 3.94 -19.25 21.94
N LEU A 201 3.93 -18.11 22.65
CA LEU A 201 4.24 -18.08 24.08
C LEU A 201 3.17 -18.78 24.92
N LEU A 202 1.90 -18.69 24.52
CA LEU A 202 0.79 -19.39 25.18
C LEU A 202 0.78 -20.89 24.87
N GLU A 203 1.29 -21.33 23.72
CA GLU A 203 1.42 -22.75 23.35
C GLU A 203 2.58 -23.44 24.07
N ARG A 204 3.70 -22.74 24.27
CA ARG A 204 4.88 -23.28 24.98
C ARG A 204 4.63 -23.56 26.47
N GLY A 205 3.54 -23.05 27.04
CA GLY A 205 3.22 -23.13 28.46
C GLY A 205 4.15 -22.27 29.31
N ALA A 206 3.68 -21.85 30.49
CA ALA A 206 4.48 -21.03 31.40
C ALA A 206 5.84 -21.70 31.65
N PRO A 207 6.98 -21.02 31.44
CA PRO A 207 8.27 -21.58 31.80
C PRO A 207 8.25 -21.88 33.30
N VAL A 208 8.48 -23.15 33.67
CA VAL A 208 8.80 -23.56 35.05
C VAL A 208 9.79 -22.53 35.59
N PRO A 209 9.57 -21.95 36.80
CA PRO A 209 10.43 -20.91 37.32
C PRO A 209 11.86 -21.47 37.40
N ARG A 210 12.68 -21.15 36.39
CA ARG A 210 14.11 -21.41 36.43
C ARG A 210 14.63 -20.56 37.57
N LYS A 211 14.87 -21.20 38.72
CA LYS A 211 15.63 -20.63 39.84
C LYS A 211 16.80 -19.90 39.22
N ARG A 212 16.80 -18.56 39.27
CA ARG A 212 17.85 -17.68 38.74
C ARG A 212 19.09 -17.73 39.63
N TRP A 213 19.60 -18.92 39.89
CA TRP A 213 20.82 -19.16 40.66
C TRP A 213 21.98 -19.70 39.82
N PRO A 214 21.82 -20.54 38.78
CA PRO A 214 22.99 -21.06 38.06
C PRO A 214 23.55 -20.07 37.02
N LEU A 215 22.78 -19.11 36.51
CA LEU A 215 23.27 -18.13 35.52
C LEU A 215 24.07 -16.97 36.15
N LEU A 216 23.76 -16.57 37.39
CA LEU A 216 24.57 -15.60 38.13
C LEU A 216 25.89 -16.23 38.59
N VAL A 217 25.88 -17.52 38.95
CA VAL A 217 27.11 -18.27 39.26
C VAL A 217 27.92 -18.55 38.00
N ALA A 218 27.30 -18.85 36.86
CA ALA A 218 28.02 -19.03 35.59
C ALA A 218 28.61 -17.71 35.05
N ALA A 219 27.89 -16.58 35.19
CA ALA A 219 28.42 -15.27 34.80
C ALA A 219 29.54 -14.79 35.75
N LEU A 220 29.44 -15.08 37.06
CA LEU A 220 30.54 -14.83 38.01
C LEU A 220 31.72 -15.79 37.80
N ALA A 221 31.48 -17.03 37.38
CA ALA A 221 32.54 -17.98 37.04
C ALA A 221 33.22 -17.66 35.70
N LEU A 222 32.51 -17.10 34.73
CA LEU A 222 33.08 -16.58 33.47
C LEU A 222 33.86 -15.28 33.70
N ALA A 223 33.37 -14.38 34.55
CA ALA A 223 34.11 -13.19 34.96
C ALA A 223 35.37 -13.53 35.79
N ALA A 224 35.30 -14.55 36.66
CA ALA A 224 36.47 -15.06 37.39
C ALA A 224 37.44 -15.83 36.47
N GLY A 225 36.94 -16.56 35.47
CA GLY A 225 37.75 -17.29 34.48
C GLY A 225 38.48 -16.37 33.50
N ILE A 226 37.82 -15.28 33.07
CA ILE A 226 38.46 -14.25 32.23
C ILE A 226 39.45 -13.42 33.06
N GLY A 227 39.18 -13.19 34.35
CA GLY A 227 40.14 -12.57 35.28
C GLY A 227 41.39 -13.42 35.55
N TRP A 228 41.29 -14.75 35.46
CA TRP A 228 42.42 -15.66 35.66
C TRP A 228 43.22 -15.89 34.36
N ALA A 229 42.58 -15.87 33.20
CA ALA A 229 43.23 -16.06 31.89
C ALA A 229 43.99 -14.83 31.36
N VAL A 230 43.75 -13.63 31.92
CA VAL A 230 44.47 -12.40 31.54
C VAL A 230 45.75 -12.18 32.37
N ASN A 231 45.99 -12.99 33.42
CA ASN A 231 47.12 -12.76 34.35
C ASN A 231 48.27 -13.76 34.24
N TRP A 232 48.35 -14.64 33.23
CA TRP A 232 49.58 -15.40 32.97
C TRP A 232 49.84 -15.59 31.48
N GLY A 233 50.94 -15.00 31.04
CA GLY A 233 51.56 -15.28 29.76
C GLY A 233 51.26 -14.23 28.70
N GLN A 234 52.05 -13.16 28.67
CA GLN A 234 52.95 -12.96 27.53
C GLN A 234 54.21 -12.18 27.91
N PRO A 235 55.31 -12.43 27.19
CA PRO A 235 56.68 -12.16 27.62
C PRO A 235 57.17 -10.78 27.19
N GLU A 236 58.19 -10.36 27.91
CA GLU A 236 59.16 -9.29 27.70
C GLU A 236 59.26 -8.70 26.27
N LEU A 237 58.87 -7.43 26.16
CA LEU A 237 59.41 -6.48 25.19
C LEU A 237 60.54 -5.71 25.88
N PRO A 238 61.76 -5.60 25.31
CA PRO A 238 62.70 -4.62 25.80
C PRO A 238 62.37 -3.23 25.25
N ALA A 239 62.67 -2.27 26.11
CA ALA A 239 62.28 -0.88 26.08
C ALA A 239 63.01 -0.01 25.04
N ALA A 240 62.26 1.03 24.63
CA ALA A 240 62.55 2.46 24.32
C ALA A 240 63.96 3.04 24.69
N PRO A 241 64.30 4.32 24.40
CA PRO A 241 63.59 5.41 23.68
C PRO A 241 64.48 6.28 22.74
N ASP A 242 63.84 7.30 22.16
CA ASP A 242 64.30 8.58 21.57
C ASP A 242 65.72 9.13 21.93
N LYS A 243 66.39 9.76 20.95
CA LYS A 243 66.57 11.24 20.83
C LYS A 243 67.76 11.63 19.92
N LEU A 244 67.47 12.57 19.01
CA LEU A 244 68.21 13.78 18.61
C LEU A 244 69.73 13.77 18.31
N SER A 245 70.03 14.54 17.26
CA SER A 245 71.20 15.42 17.04
C SER A 245 72.36 14.90 16.17
N GLY A 246 72.69 15.71 15.15
CA GLY A 246 73.97 16.41 15.12
C GLY A 246 75.18 15.71 14.53
N ASN A 247 75.58 16.19 13.35
CA ASN A 247 76.93 16.54 12.89
C ASN A 247 78.15 15.60 13.06
N ASP A 248 78.93 15.65 11.98
CA ASP A 248 80.41 15.63 11.89
C ASP A 248 81.21 14.32 11.98
N SER A 249 81.77 14.01 10.80
CA SER A 249 83.22 13.87 10.55
C SER A 249 83.92 12.51 10.69
N SER A 250 84.84 12.34 9.74
CA SER A 250 86.11 11.61 9.77
C SER A 250 86.16 10.12 9.39
N ASP A 251 86.97 9.91 8.34
CA ASP A 251 88.04 8.93 8.20
C ASP A 251 87.76 7.42 8.22
N GLY A 252 88.12 6.79 7.10
CA GLY A 252 89.24 5.85 7.18
C GLY A 252 89.06 4.48 6.51
N VAL A 253 89.93 4.27 5.52
CA VAL A 253 90.84 3.10 5.43
C VAL A 253 90.40 1.86 4.61
N THR A 254 91.14 1.70 3.50
CA THR A 254 91.71 0.51 2.80
C THR A 254 90.87 -0.45 1.94
N ASP A 255 91.11 -0.37 0.63
CA ASP A 255 91.93 -1.28 -0.23
C ASP A 255 91.95 -2.79 0.08
N PRO A 256 91.98 -3.66 -0.96
CA PRO A 256 93.30 -4.05 -1.50
C PRO A 256 93.42 -4.35 -3.02
N ALA A 257 94.58 -3.96 -3.56
CA ALA A 257 95.60 -4.74 -4.30
C ALA A 257 95.43 -5.22 -5.77
N GLN A 258 96.21 -4.54 -6.63
CA GLN A 258 97.33 -5.02 -7.49
C GLN A 258 97.21 -6.06 -8.63
N GLY A 259 97.71 -5.63 -9.81
CA GLY A 259 98.40 -6.39 -10.87
C GLY A 259 98.24 -5.67 -12.23
N GLY A 260 99.21 -5.40 -13.10
CA GLY A 260 100.65 -5.66 -13.22
C GLY A 260 101.17 -4.99 -14.53
N ARG A 261 102.50 -4.77 -14.58
CA ARG A 261 103.38 -4.14 -15.59
C ARG A 261 103.19 -4.51 -17.08
N SER A 262 103.56 -3.59 -18.00
CA SER A 262 104.81 -3.72 -18.82
C SER A 262 105.15 -2.45 -19.63
N ASP A 263 106.37 -1.96 -19.42
CA ASP A 263 107.12 -1.02 -20.25
C ASP A 263 107.50 -1.61 -21.62
N GLN A 264 107.51 -0.80 -22.68
CA GLN A 264 108.50 -0.91 -23.76
C GLN A 264 108.85 0.48 -24.33
N ARG A 265 110.07 0.92 -24.04
CA ARG A 265 110.85 1.88 -24.84
C ARG A 265 111.29 1.22 -26.15
N PRO A 266 111.59 2.03 -27.18
CA PRO A 266 112.92 1.94 -27.77
C PRO A 266 113.62 3.30 -27.88
N SER A 267 114.94 3.20 -27.74
CA SER A 267 115.96 4.25 -27.74
C SER A 267 116.49 4.57 -29.14
N ALA A 268 116.81 5.84 -29.34
CA ALA A 268 117.95 6.43 -30.05
C ALA A 268 118.37 5.86 -31.43
N GLY A 269 118.17 6.69 -32.45
CA GLY A 269 118.93 6.68 -33.71
C GLY A 269 119.15 8.12 -34.16
N SER A 270 120.39 8.60 -34.03
CA SER A 270 120.86 9.90 -34.47
C SER A 270 121.14 9.86 -35.97
N GLU A 271 120.43 10.66 -36.77
CA GLU A 271 120.90 11.07 -38.10
C GLU A 271 120.76 12.58 -38.26
N VAL A 272 121.92 13.22 -38.30
CA VAL A 272 122.16 14.60 -38.71
C VAL A 272 121.93 14.68 -40.22
N VAL A 273 120.86 15.34 -40.66
CA VAL A 273 120.72 15.80 -42.05
C VAL A 273 120.18 17.23 -42.05
N SER A 274 121.14 18.13 -42.20
CA SER A 274 121.17 19.34 -43.01
C SER A 274 119.89 20.16 -43.20
N ASP A 275 120.00 21.42 -42.76
CA ASP A 275 119.27 22.60 -43.18
C ASP A 275 118.79 22.58 -44.64
N LEU A 276 117.47 22.51 -44.79
CA LEU A 276 116.74 23.21 -45.83
C LEU A 276 115.67 23.99 -45.08
N VAL A 277 115.96 25.28 -44.85
CA VAL A 277 114.96 26.27 -44.45
C VAL A 277 113.78 26.09 -45.40
N PRO A 278 112.61 25.61 -44.94
CA PRO A 278 111.43 25.58 -45.77
C PRO A 278 111.15 27.02 -46.14
N ASP A 279 110.95 27.27 -47.43
CA ASP A 279 110.51 28.56 -47.93
C ASP A 279 109.49 29.18 -46.94
N PRO A 280 109.74 30.38 -46.38
CA PRO A 280 108.87 30.99 -45.39
C PRO A 280 107.40 31.04 -45.84
N GLN A 281 107.14 31.04 -47.15
CA GLN A 281 105.81 30.93 -47.73
C GLN A 281 105.16 29.55 -47.52
N ILE A 282 105.91 28.44 -47.62
CA ILE A 282 105.40 27.08 -47.43
C ILE A 282 105.11 26.80 -45.94
N TYR A 283 105.93 27.32 -45.03
CA TYR A 283 105.69 27.20 -43.59
C TYR A 283 104.46 27.99 -43.15
N GLN A 284 104.28 29.22 -43.66
CA GLN A 284 103.06 30.01 -43.43
C GLN A 284 101.82 29.34 -44.02
N GLN A 285 101.88 28.81 -45.25
CA GLN A 285 100.75 28.09 -45.85
C GLN A 285 100.38 26.81 -45.08
N ARG A 286 101.34 26.05 -44.55
CA ARG A 286 101.05 24.87 -43.70
C ARG A 286 100.45 25.25 -42.36
N THR A 287 100.94 26.31 -41.71
CA THR A 287 100.37 26.77 -40.43
C THR A 287 98.98 27.37 -40.61
N GLN A 288 98.73 28.06 -41.74
CA GLN A 288 97.41 28.57 -42.08
C GLN A 288 96.43 27.45 -42.43
N ALA A 289 96.85 26.44 -43.21
CA ALA A 289 96.02 25.25 -43.51
C ALA A 289 95.71 24.41 -42.24
N GLN A 290 96.67 24.28 -41.31
CA GLN A 290 96.41 23.61 -40.03
C GLN A 290 95.51 24.43 -39.11
N ALA A 291 95.61 25.77 -39.13
CA ALA A 291 94.71 26.64 -38.41
C ALA A 291 93.28 26.56 -38.98
N GLU A 292 93.11 26.57 -40.30
CA GLU A 292 91.82 26.39 -40.97
C GLU A 292 91.21 25.03 -40.67
N GLN A 293 91.99 23.94 -40.67
CA GLN A 293 91.51 22.62 -40.27
C GLN A 293 91.07 22.58 -38.80
N ARG A 294 91.79 23.27 -37.90
CA ARG A 294 91.39 23.38 -36.49
C ARG A 294 90.11 24.20 -36.32
N TRP A 295 89.95 25.28 -37.06
CA TRP A 295 88.72 26.08 -37.08
C TRP A 295 87.54 25.30 -37.63
N GLN A 296 87.70 24.60 -38.76
CA GLN A 296 86.67 23.72 -39.30
C GLN A 296 86.30 22.59 -38.32
N ARG A 297 87.28 22.05 -37.59
CA ARG A 297 87.02 21.03 -36.57
C ARG A 297 86.33 21.60 -35.33
N LEU A 298 86.66 22.82 -34.90
CA LEU A 298 85.98 23.51 -33.79
C LEU A 298 84.54 23.86 -34.18
N ASP A 299 84.32 24.41 -35.37
CA ASP A 299 82.98 24.66 -35.91
C ASP A 299 82.17 23.36 -36.01
N GLN A 300 82.80 22.25 -36.41
CA GLN A 300 82.16 20.95 -36.42
C GLN A 300 81.78 20.48 -35.00
N LEU A 301 82.69 20.58 -34.03
CA LEU A 301 82.43 20.20 -32.63
C LEU A 301 81.38 21.10 -31.96
N GLU A 302 81.35 22.39 -32.29
CA GLU A 302 80.35 23.34 -31.78
C GLU A 302 78.97 23.05 -32.37
N ASN A 303 78.90 22.77 -33.67
CA ASN A 303 77.68 22.29 -34.32
C ASN A 303 77.20 20.95 -33.74
N GLU A 304 78.12 20.01 -33.47
CA GLU A 304 77.80 18.74 -32.79
C GLU A 304 77.26 18.98 -31.38
N ARG A 305 77.88 19.86 -30.59
CA ARG A 305 77.42 20.20 -29.25
C ARG A 305 76.02 20.80 -29.24
N LEU A 306 75.72 21.70 -30.18
CA LEU A 306 74.38 22.29 -30.33
C LEU A 306 73.34 21.24 -30.69
N GLN A 307 73.66 20.35 -31.65
CA GLN A 307 72.78 19.22 -32.02
C GLN A 307 72.51 18.27 -30.84
N TRP A 308 73.52 17.95 -30.04
CA TRP A 308 73.35 17.14 -28.82
C TRP A 308 72.51 17.86 -27.75
N GLY A 309 72.65 19.18 -27.61
CA GLY A 309 71.84 19.97 -26.68
C GLY A 309 70.36 20.01 -27.05
N ASP A 310 70.07 20.15 -28.34
CA ASP A 310 68.69 20.11 -28.87
C ASP A 310 68.11 18.71 -28.76
N TRP A 311 68.87 17.67 -29.11
CA TRP A 311 68.47 16.28 -28.97
C TRP A 311 68.15 15.91 -27.51
N ASN A 312 69.04 16.25 -26.56
CA ASN A 312 68.81 15.93 -25.14
C ASN A 312 67.53 16.58 -24.62
N ARG A 313 67.23 17.82 -25.02
CA ARG A 313 65.97 18.48 -24.66
C ARG A 313 64.76 17.73 -25.23
N SER A 314 64.76 17.40 -26.52
CA SER A 314 63.66 16.65 -27.15
C SER A 314 63.51 15.25 -26.52
N ARG A 315 64.61 14.55 -26.26
CA ARG A 315 64.62 13.24 -25.58
C ARG A 315 64.01 13.35 -24.20
N ASP A 316 64.44 14.31 -23.38
CA ASP A 316 63.96 14.44 -22.01
C ASP A 316 62.47 14.81 -21.97
N VAL A 317 62.00 15.59 -22.95
CA VAL A 317 60.56 15.86 -23.15
C VAL A 317 59.81 14.58 -23.53
N ILE A 318 60.35 13.76 -24.45
CA ILE A 318 59.76 12.47 -24.86
C ILE A 318 59.69 11.52 -23.66
N LEU A 319 60.78 11.34 -22.92
CA LEU A 319 60.83 10.47 -21.74
C LEU A 319 59.92 10.97 -20.60
N GLY A 320 59.86 12.29 -20.39
CA GLY A 320 58.93 12.90 -19.45
C GLY A 320 57.47 12.65 -19.83
N SER A 321 57.15 12.75 -21.13
CA SER A 321 55.80 12.51 -21.66
C SER A 321 55.41 11.03 -21.57
N PHE A 322 56.35 10.11 -21.81
CA PHE A 322 56.14 8.68 -21.54
C PHE A 322 55.80 8.41 -20.07
N ARG A 323 56.54 9.02 -19.12
CA ARG A 323 56.28 8.85 -17.68
C ARG A 323 54.93 9.44 -17.26
N ALA A 324 54.48 10.49 -17.93
CA ALA A 324 53.18 11.11 -17.70
C ALA A 324 52.02 10.38 -18.39
N GLY A 325 52.29 9.38 -19.25
CA GLY A 325 51.28 8.72 -20.08
C GLY A 325 50.73 9.60 -21.22
N ASP A 326 51.40 10.70 -21.55
CA ASP A 326 51.00 11.63 -22.63
C ASP A 326 51.58 11.14 -23.97
N TYR A 327 51.01 10.06 -24.48
CA TYR A 327 51.47 9.43 -25.73
C TYR A 327 51.21 10.31 -26.96
N GLN A 328 50.29 11.27 -26.87
CA GLN A 328 50.05 12.25 -27.92
C GLN A 328 51.26 13.16 -28.08
N LYS A 329 51.75 13.70 -26.97
CA LYS A 329 52.95 14.53 -26.97
C LYS A 329 54.19 13.75 -27.38
N VAL A 330 54.35 12.50 -26.92
CA VAL A 330 55.45 11.62 -27.36
C VAL A 330 55.47 11.46 -28.89
N ARG A 331 54.32 11.17 -29.51
CA ARG A 331 54.25 10.96 -30.96
C ARG A 331 54.57 12.24 -31.73
N ALA A 332 53.99 13.38 -31.33
CA ALA A 332 54.27 14.67 -31.95
C ALA A 332 55.76 15.03 -31.89
N GLU A 333 56.40 14.81 -30.75
CA GLU A 333 57.84 15.04 -30.56
C GLU A 333 58.72 14.01 -31.30
N LEU A 334 58.25 12.79 -31.53
CA LEU A 334 58.97 11.80 -32.34
C LEU A 334 58.87 12.05 -33.85
N ASP A 335 57.73 12.59 -34.29
CA ASP A 335 57.46 12.93 -35.69
C ASP A 335 58.12 14.26 -36.09
N SER A 336 58.26 15.21 -35.16
CA SER A 336 58.95 16.51 -35.40
C SER A 336 60.47 16.38 -35.63
N LEU A 337 61.05 15.22 -35.38
CA LEU A 337 62.47 14.93 -35.58
C LEU A 337 62.82 14.72 -37.07
N GLU A 338 62.52 15.65 -37.97
CA GLU A 338 62.88 15.54 -39.39
C GLU A 338 64.24 16.21 -39.71
N THR A 339 65.38 15.51 -39.53
CA THR A 339 66.69 15.88 -40.14
C THR A 339 67.76 14.78 -39.93
N PRO A 340 68.85 14.72 -40.75
CA PRO A 340 69.83 13.64 -40.73
C PRO A 340 70.79 13.83 -39.55
N LEU A 341 70.58 13.03 -38.51
CA LEU A 341 71.45 12.99 -37.34
C LEU A 341 72.68 12.12 -37.64
N GLN A 342 73.79 12.37 -36.92
CA GLN A 342 74.97 11.51 -36.93
C GLN A 342 74.63 10.06 -36.50
N SER A 343 75.46 9.08 -36.86
CA SER A 343 75.18 7.63 -36.69
C SER A 343 74.66 7.24 -35.31
N ASP A 344 75.22 7.81 -34.24
CA ASP A 344 74.94 7.37 -32.87
C ASP A 344 73.56 7.85 -32.38
N LEU A 345 73.09 8.98 -32.92
CA LEU A 345 71.76 9.54 -32.65
C LEU A 345 70.65 8.80 -33.42
N VAL A 346 71.01 8.08 -34.49
CA VAL A 346 70.09 7.22 -35.23
C VAL A 346 69.68 6.01 -34.38
N GLU A 347 70.60 5.45 -33.59
CA GLU A 347 70.34 4.29 -32.72
C GLU A 347 69.41 4.65 -31.56
N GLU A 348 69.67 5.76 -30.85
CA GLU A 348 68.83 6.20 -29.72
C GLU A 348 67.41 6.58 -30.20
N ARG A 349 67.30 7.25 -31.34
CA ARG A 349 66.00 7.53 -31.97
C ARG A 349 65.27 6.25 -32.37
N ALA A 350 65.99 5.27 -32.93
CA ALA A 350 65.40 3.97 -33.25
C ALA A 350 64.90 3.26 -31.99
N ALA A 351 65.64 3.33 -30.89
CA ALA A 351 65.22 2.78 -29.60
C ALA A 351 63.96 3.47 -29.04
N LEU A 352 63.86 4.80 -29.10
CA LEU A 352 62.64 5.52 -28.66
C LEU A 352 61.42 5.20 -29.52
N ARG A 353 61.60 5.06 -30.85
CA ARG A 353 60.54 4.61 -31.75
C ARG A 353 60.12 3.18 -31.47
N LEU A 354 61.07 2.30 -31.14
CA LEU A 354 60.78 0.91 -30.77
C LEU A 354 60.04 0.84 -29.43
N ALA A 355 60.43 1.66 -28.45
CA ALA A 355 59.71 1.80 -27.18
C ALA A 355 58.28 2.32 -27.37
N TYR A 356 58.08 3.36 -28.20
CA TYR A 356 56.74 3.84 -28.53
C TYR A 356 55.88 2.76 -29.17
N ARG A 357 56.40 2.04 -30.17
CA ARG A 357 55.69 0.92 -30.83
C ARG A 357 55.35 -0.20 -29.86
N TRP A 358 56.24 -0.51 -28.91
CA TRP A 358 55.99 -1.52 -27.89
C TRP A 358 54.84 -1.08 -26.96
N ILE A 359 54.84 0.18 -26.51
CA ILE A 359 53.75 0.73 -25.68
C ILE A 359 52.43 0.74 -26.47
N GLU A 360 52.44 1.27 -27.70
CA GLU A 360 51.26 1.28 -28.59
C GLU A 360 50.69 -0.14 -28.74
N THR A 361 51.54 -1.14 -29.02
CA THR A 361 51.13 -2.53 -29.16
C THR A 361 50.52 -3.08 -27.87
N ARG A 362 51.17 -2.84 -26.73
CA ARG A 362 50.69 -3.28 -25.42
C ARG A 362 49.35 -2.66 -25.05
N GLU A 363 49.17 -1.36 -25.26
CA GLU A 363 47.91 -0.66 -24.97
C GLU A 363 46.78 -1.16 -25.88
N ILE A 364 47.06 -1.40 -27.17
CA ILE A 364 46.10 -2.01 -28.10
C ILE A 364 45.73 -3.44 -27.64
N GLU A 365 46.71 -4.26 -27.26
CA GLU A 365 46.47 -5.63 -26.78
C GLU A 365 45.63 -5.64 -25.49
N GLN A 366 45.93 -4.73 -24.55
CA GLN A 366 45.17 -4.58 -23.31
C GLN A 366 43.72 -4.15 -23.59
N ALA A 367 43.52 -3.12 -24.41
CA ALA A 367 42.18 -2.65 -24.78
C ALA A 367 41.38 -3.73 -25.52
N ARG A 368 42.01 -4.51 -26.39
CA ARG A 368 41.36 -5.65 -27.06
C ARG A 368 41.03 -6.79 -26.11
N ALA A 369 41.90 -7.09 -25.15
CA ALA A 369 41.60 -8.09 -24.13
C ALA A 369 40.39 -7.67 -23.28
N GLU A 370 40.33 -6.39 -22.89
CA GLU A 370 39.19 -5.83 -22.15
C GLU A 370 37.91 -5.81 -23.02
N ALA A 371 37.99 -5.32 -24.26
CA ALA A 371 36.87 -5.31 -25.19
C ALA A 371 36.33 -6.72 -25.46
N LYS A 372 37.23 -7.73 -25.57
CA LYS A 372 36.84 -9.14 -25.70
C LYS A 372 36.02 -9.63 -24.50
N GLN A 373 36.39 -9.25 -23.27
CA GLN A 373 35.61 -9.60 -22.08
C GLN A 373 34.21 -8.96 -22.08
N TRP A 374 34.06 -7.78 -22.67
CA TRP A 374 32.75 -7.16 -22.86
C TRP A 374 31.94 -7.86 -23.97
N ILE A 375 32.57 -8.20 -25.09
CA ILE A 375 31.95 -8.94 -26.20
C ILE A 375 31.47 -10.32 -25.77
N GLU A 376 32.23 -11.04 -24.93
CA GLU A 376 31.82 -12.34 -24.37
C GLU A 376 30.56 -12.27 -23.50
N ARG A 377 30.20 -11.06 -23.03
CA ARG A 377 28.97 -10.77 -22.29
C ARG A 377 27.90 -10.07 -23.15
N ASP A 378 28.10 -10.00 -24.46
CA ASP A 378 27.28 -9.25 -25.44
C ASP A 378 27.18 -7.73 -25.17
N HIS A 379 28.12 -7.16 -24.41
CA HIS A 379 28.19 -5.73 -24.08
C HIS A 379 28.97 -4.94 -25.14
N HIS A 380 28.46 -4.91 -26.38
CA HIS A 380 29.18 -4.37 -27.54
C HIS A 380 29.42 -2.86 -27.49
N LEU A 381 28.54 -2.08 -26.87
CA LEU A 381 28.72 -0.63 -26.72
C LEU A 381 29.87 -0.30 -25.74
N GLN A 382 29.99 -1.08 -24.65
CA GLN A 382 31.09 -0.95 -23.70
C GLN A 382 32.42 -1.38 -24.35
N ALA A 383 32.41 -2.44 -25.16
CA ALA A 383 33.56 -2.83 -25.96
C ALA A 383 34.00 -1.72 -26.94
N ALA A 384 33.03 -1.08 -27.61
CA ALA A 384 33.30 0.06 -28.50
C ALA A 384 33.94 1.23 -27.73
N ALA A 385 33.40 1.59 -26.56
CA ALA A 385 33.91 2.67 -25.72
C ALA A 385 35.35 2.43 -25.24
N VAL A 386 35.72 1.18 -24.93
CA VAL A 386 37.09 0.80 -24.56
C VAL A 386 38.06 1.03 -25.74
N ILE A 387 37.69 0.57 -26.94
CA ILE A 387 38.50 0.73 -28.14
C ILE A 387 38.58 2.20 -28.58
N GLU A 388 37.48 2.95 -28.50
CA GLU A 388 37.42 4.38 -28.79
C GLU A 388 38.32 5.19 -27.85
N LYS A 389 38.22 4.96 -26.54
CA LYS A 389 39.10 5.59 -25.55
C LYS A 389 40.58 5.30 -25.82
N MET A 390 40.92 4.07 -26.17
CA MET A 390 42.29 3.70 -26.54
C MET A 390 42.73 4.40 -27.84
N ALA A 391 41.86 4.42 -28.85
CA ALA A 391 42.14 5.07 -30.13
C ALA A 391 42.36 6.58 -29.98
N ASP A 392 41.57 7.26 -29.15
CA ASP A 392 41.73 8.68 -28.81
C ASP A 392 43.05 8.94 -28.07
N THR A 393 43.38 8.06 -27.12
CA THR A 393 44.62 8.17 -26.33
C THR A 393 45.86 8.06 -27.22
N LEU A 394 45.82 7.21 -28.26
CA LEU A 394 46.95 6.95 -29.16
C LEU A 394 46.91 7.73 -30.50
N ARG A 395 45.86 8.53 -30.75
CA ARG A 395 45.59 9.17 -32.06
C ARG A 395 45.51 8.18 -33.21
N LEU A 396 44.75 7.12 -32.99
CA LEU A 396 44.49 6.04 -33.93
C LEU A 396 43.00 5.95 -34.29
N GLU A 397 42.26 7.05 -34.14
CA GLU A 397 40.80 7.12 -34.35
C GLU A 397 40.46 6.63 -35.76
N ARG A 398 41.19 7.10 -36.78
CA ARG A 398 41.00 6.65 -38.18
C ARG A 398 41.30 5.15 -38.38
N ARG A 399 42.23 4.59 -37.61
CA ARG A 399 42.64 3.18 -37.72
C ARG A 399 41.57 2.26 -37.13
N PHE A 400 40.94 2.67 -36.03
CA PHE A 400 39.95 1.87 -35.31
C PHE A 400 38.50 2.27 -35.57
N ALA A 401 38.23 3.34 -36.33
CA ALA A 401 36.89 3.83 -36.65
C ALA A 401 35.96 2.72 -37.16
N ALA A 402 36.44 1.87 -38.07
CA ALA A 402 35.64 0.76 -38.60
C ALA A 402 35.33 -0.33 -37.56
N GLU A 403 36.26 -0.61 -36.63
CA GLU A 403 36.07 -1.57 -35.54
C GLU A 403 35.06 -1.04 -34.51
N VAL A 404 35.18 0.25 -34.15
CA VAL A 404 34.23 0.95 -33.27
C VAL A 404 32.84 0.99 -33.90
N GLU A 405 32.73 1.39 -35.17
CA GLU A 405 31.46 1.44 -35.89
C GLU A 405 30.81 0.04 -35.99
N GLN A 406 31.59 -1.00 -36.25
CA GLN A 406 31.08 -2.37 -36.27
C GLN A 406 30.54 -2.80 -34.89
N LEU A 407 31.23 -2.48 -33.80
CA LEU A 407 30.79 -2.78 -32.44
C LEU A 407 29.53 -1.98 -32.07
N GLN A 408 29.47 -0.70 -32.43
CA GLN A 408 28.28 0.14 -32.23
C GLN A 408 27.07 -0.40 -32.99
N ARG A 409 27.24 -0.79 -34.28
CA ARG A 409 26.18 -1.42 -35.07
C ARG A 409 25.71 -2.74 -34.45
N LYS A 410 26.63 -3.57 -33.95
CA LYS A 410 26.27 -4.81 -33.21
C LYS A 410 25.54 -4.52 -31.91
N GLY A 411 25.94 -3.47 -31.19
CA GLY A 411 25.25 -3.00 -29.98
C GLY A 411 23.82 -2.54 -30.26
N GLY A 412 23.61 -1.74 -31.31
CA GLY A 412 22.27 -1.35 -31.75
C GLY A 412 21.40 -2.55 -32.15
N LEU A 413 21.96 -3.52 -32.87
CA LEU A 413 21.25 -4.76 -33.19
C LEU A 413 20.88 -5.57 -31.93
N TYR A 414 21.77 -5.62 -30.93
CA TYR A 414 21.50 -6.27 -29.65
C TYR A 414 20.32 -5.60 -28.92
N GLU A 415 20.28 -4.27 -28.85
CA GLU A 415 19.18 -3.53 -28.21
C GLU A 415 17.84 -3.73 -28.95
N GLU A 416 17.86 -3.71 -30.28
CA GLU A 416 16.68 -3.98 -31.12
C GLU A 416 16.15 -5.41 -30.86
N LEU A 417 17.04 -6.42 -30.89
CA LEU A 417 16.65 -7.80 -30.62
C LEU A 417 16.23 -8.02 -29.18
N LEU A 418 16.84 -7.34 -28.21
CA LEU A 418 16.44 -7.37 -26.82
C LEU A 418 14.99 -6.89 -26.67
N SER A 419 14.66 -5.73 -27.26
CA SER A 419 13.29 -5.22 -27.25
C SER A 419 12.32 -6.19 -27.92
N ALA A 420 12.69 -6.77 -29.07
CA ALA A 420 11.88 -7.77 -29.75
C ALA A 420 11.65 -9.03 -28.90
N VAL A 421 12.69 -9.53 -28.22
CA VAL A 421 12.60 -10.67 -27.29
C VAL A 421 11.65 -10.35 -26.14
N GLU A 422 11.76 -9.17 -25.54
CA GLU A 422 10.90 -8.76 -24.43
C GLU A 422 9.44 -8.65 -24.86
N VAL A 423 9.15 -8.06 -26.02
CA VAL A 423 7.79 -8.02 -26.59
C VAL A 423 7.26 -9.44 -26.86
N LYS A 424 8.09 -10.35 -27.38
CA LYS A 424 7.67 -11.75 -27.58
C LYS A 424 7.40 -12.49 -26.28
N MET A 425 8.14 -12.21 -25.21
CA MET A 425 7.85 -12.76 -23.89
C MET A 425 6.49 -12.25 -23.37
N GLU A 426 6.21 -10.96 -23.53
CA GLU A 426 4.91 -10.35 -23.18
C GLU A 426 3.75 -10.97 -23.98
N GLU A 427 3.89 -11.11 -25.30
CA GLU A 427 2.92 -11.78 -26.17
C GLU A 427 2.65 -13.23 -25.73
N CYS A 428 3.70 -13.94 -25.31
CA CYS A 428 3.57 -15.29 -24.80
C CYS A 428 2.77 -15.35 -23.49
N LEU A 429 2.96 -14.39 -22.58
CA LEU A 429 2.20 -14.31 -21.33
C LEU A 429 0.72 -14.03 -21.58
N VAL A 430 0.41 -13.07 -22.45
CA VAL A 430 -0.98 -12.73 -22.82
C VAL A 430 -1.67 -13.90 -23.52
N GLY A 431 -0.96 -14.55 -24.45
CA GLY A 431 -1.51 -15.71 -25.16
C GLY A 431 -1.71 -16.93 -24.26
N LEU A 432 -0.81 -17.17 -23.31
CA LEU A 432 -0.94 -18.29 -22.35
C LEU A 432 -2.18 -18.17 -21.46
N ALA A 433 -2.60 -16.94 -21.13
CA ALA A 433 -3.84 -16.68 -20.39
C ALA A 433 -5.12 -16.96 -21.21
N SER A 434 -4.99 -17.09 -22.53
CA SER A 434 -6.12 -17.36 -23.45
C SER A 434 -6.13 -18.82 -23.91
N ASP A 435 -4.96 -19.40 -24.15
CA ASP A 435 -4.81 -20.79 -24.58
C ASP A 435 -3.57 -21.40 -23.93
N ILE A 436 -3.76 -22.50 -23.18
CA ILE A 436 -2.69 -23.28 -22.55
C ILE A 436 -1.70 -23.80 -23.60
N GLU A 437 -2.15 -23.98 -24.84
CA GLU A 437 -1.33 -24.46 -25.94
C GLU A 437 -0.53 -23.37 -26.66
N TRP A 438 -0.74 -22.10 -26.31
CA TRP A 438 -0.06 -20.97 -26.93
C TRP A 438 1.46 -21.10 -26.83
N SER A 439 2.12 -20.89 -27.97
CA SER A 439 3.57 -20.90 -28.09
C SER A 439 4.01 -19.85 -29.08
N VAL A 440 5.09 -19.16 -28.76
CA VAL A 440 5.74 -18.19 -29.64
C VAL A 440 7.17 -18.66 -29.89
N GLU A 441 7.63 -18.52 -31.13
CA GLU A 441 9.03 -18.80 -31.48
C GLU A 441 9.94 -17.65 -31.08
N ALA A 442 11.23 -17.93 -30.90
CA ALA A 442 12.21 -16.88 -30.64
C ALA A 442 12.24 -15.91 -31.83
N PRO A 443 12.43 -14.60 -31.61
CA PRO A 443 12.75 -13.69 -32.70
C PRO A 443 13.92 -14.19 -33.53
N ASP A 444 13.88 -13.92 -34.84
CA ASP A 444 14.98 -14.25 -35.75
C ASP A 444 16.29 -13.65 -35.23
N LYS A 445 17.40 -14.37 -35.41
CA LYS A 445 18.76 -13.93 -35.06
C LYS A 445 19.05 -13.78 -33.56
N VAL A 446 18.15 -14.13 -32.64
CA VAL A 446 18.44 -14.14 -31.20
C VAL A 446 19.64 -15.03 -30.86
N GLY A 447 19.82 -16.14 -31.59
CA GLY A 447 20.99 -17.02 -31.46
C GLY A 447 22.34 -16.38 -31.81
N GLN A 448 22.38 -15.15 -32.34
CA GLN A 448 23.62 -14.40 -32.56
C GLN A 448 24.24 -13.88 -31.26
N PHE A 449 23.43 -13.73 -30.19
CA PHE A 449 23.85 -13.22 -28.89
C PHE A 449 23.55 -14.25 -27.80
N ALA A 450 24.60 -14.74 -27.14
CA ALA A 450 24.48 -15.88 -26.22
C ALA A 450 23.65 -15.54 -24.97
N SER A 451 23.68 -14.30 -24.52
CA SER A 451 22.88 -13.80 -23.40
C SER A 451 21.39 -13.76 -23.75
N LEU A 452 20.99 -13.24 -24.92
CA LEU A 452 19.59 -13.20 -25.34
C LEU A 452 19.01 -14.60 -25.56
N ASP A 453 19.77 -15.49 -26.21
CA ASP A 453 19.37 -16.90 -26.38
C ASP A 453 19.18 -17.60 -25.03
N ARG A 454 20.10 -17.37 -24.07
CA ARG A 454 19.96 -17.90 -22.71
C ARG A 454 18.71 -17.38 -22.00
N ARG A 455 18.46 -16.07 -22.06
CA ARG A 455 17.27 -15.45 -21.46
C ARG A 455 15.99 -16.03 -22.05
N TRP A 456 15.91 -16.11 -23.38
CA TRP A 456 14.75 -16.71 -24.06
C TRP A 456 14.55 -18.18 -23.66
N LYS A 457 15.61 -18.99 -23.63
CA LYS A 457 15.53 -20.40 -23.20
C LYS A 457 15.06 -20.56 -21.76
N GLN A 458 15.53 -19.71 -20.84
CA GLN A 458 15.09 -19.72 -19.44
C GLN A 458 13.61 -19.35 -19.31
N PHE A 459 13.15 -18.31 -20.02
CA PHE A 459 11.74 -17.95 -20.09
C PHE A 459 10.90 -19.08 -20.66
N LYS A 460 11.29 -19.61 -21.83
CA LYS A 460 10.57 -20.70 -22.52
C LYS A 460 10.45 -21.95 -21.65
N SER A 461 11.54 -22.36 -20.99
CA SER A 461 11.53 -23.50 -20.07
C SER A 461 10.57 -23.28 -18.88
N SER A 462 10.47 -22.04 -18.39
CA SER A 462 9.52 -21.69 -17.32
C SER A 462 8.08 -21.82 -17.79
N ILE A 463 7.77 -21.34 -19.01
CA ILE A 463 6.44 -21.46 -19.64
C ILE A 463 6.09 -22.93 -19.92
N GLU A 464 7.02 -23.72 -20.48
CA GLU A 464 6.81 -25.15 -20.76
C GLU A 464 6.52 -25.93 -19.47
N SER A 465 7.20 -25.62 -18.37
CA SER A 465 6.94 -26.21 -17.06
C SER A 465 5.53 -25.89 -16.56
N ILE A 466 5.08 -24.62 -16.67
CA ILE A 466 3.72 -24.21 -16.29
C ILE A 466 2.67 -24.92 -17.14
N ARG A 467 2.89 -25.02 -18.45
CA ARG A 467 1.99 -25.74 -19.38
C ARG A 467 1.88 -27.22 -19.02
N GLN A 468 3.01 -27.86 -18.72
CA GLN A 468 3.04 -29.26 -18.30
C GLN A 468 2.22 -29.46 -17.02
N ASP A 469 2.38 -28.58 -16.03
CA ASP A 469 1.63 -28.66 -14.77
C ASP A 469 0.13 -28.42 -14.98
N ALA A 470 -0.25 -27.45 -15.81
CA ALA A 470 -1.66 -27.17 -16.14
C ALA A 470 -2.33 -28.35 -16.88
N ARG A 471 -1.62 -28.96 -17.83
CA ARG A 471 -2.08 -30.20 -18.49
C ARG A 471 -2.22 -31.35 -17.51
N ALA A 472 -1.26 -31.53 -16.61
CA ALA A 472 -1.31 -32.58 -15.61
C ALA A 472 -2.54 -32.45 -14.69
N ILE A 473 -2.90 -31.22 -14.30
CA ILE A 473 -4.14 -30.92 -13.56
C ILE A 473 -5.38 -31.32 -14.38
N CYS A 474 -5.45 -30.88 -15.63
CA CYS A 474 -6.59 -31.17 -16.51
C CYS A 474 -6.73 -32.68 -16.78
N GLU A 475 -5.62 -33.38 -17.01
CA GLU A 475 -5.59 -34.83 -17.21
C GLU A 475 -5.99 -35.61 -15.95
N SER A 476 -5.47 -35.22 -14.77
CA SER A 476 -5.85 -35.82 -13.49
C SER A 476 -7.34 -35.65 -13.21
N ALA A 477 -7.89 -34.46 -13.45
CA ALA A 477 -9.32 -34.24 -13.33
C ALA A 477 -10.11 -35.00 -14.40
N GLY A 478 -9.59 -35.06 -15.63
CA GLY A 478 -10.19 -35.77 -16.77
C GLY A 478 -10.32 -37.27 -16.52
N LYS A 479 -9.32 -37.90 -15.88
CA LYS A 479 -9.37 -39.31 -15.47
C LYS A 479 -10.50 -39.62 -14.49
N ARG A 480 -11.02 -38.61 -13.78
CA ARG A 480 -12.15 -38.73 -12.85
C ARG A 480 -13.52 -38.51 -13.53
N VAL A 481 -13.54 -38.14 -14.81
CA VAL A 481 -14.79 -37.97 -15.55
C VAL A 481 -15.45 -39.34 -15.74
N GLY A 482 -16.69 -39.47 -15.24
CA GLY A 482 -17.43 -40.73 -15.27
C GLY A 482 -17.07 -41.71 -14.15
N ASP A 483 -16.07 -41.39 -13.32
CA ASP A 483 -15.83 -42.14 -12.07
C ASP A 483 -16.90 -41.77 -11.04
N GLU A 484 -17.49 -42.78 -10.42
CA GLU A 484 -18.43 -42.58 -9.31
C GLU A 484 -17.73 -42.20 -8.01
N ALA A 485 -16.40 -42.39 -7.95
CA ALA A 485 -15.57 -42.02 -6.82
C ALA A 485 -15.63 -40.52 -6.54
N GLN A 486 -15.75 -40.21 -5.26
CA GLN A 486 -15.89 -38.85 -4.79
C GLN A 486 -14.50 -38.27 -4.53
N SER A 487 -14.27 -37.05 -5.01
CA SER A 487 -13.05 -36.32 -4.75
C SER A 487 -13.34 -35.07 -3.93
N ARG A 488 -12.36 -34.66 -3.13
CA ARG A 488 -12.41 -33.42 -2.36
C ARG A 488 -12.00 -32.25 -3.26
N TRP A 489 -12.81 -31.20 -3.28
CA TRP A 489 -12.62 -29.97 -4.04
C TRP A 489 -12.74 -28.78 -3.09
N CYS A 490 -12.09 -27.68 -3.40
CA CYS A 490 -12.16 -26.46 -2.59
C CYS A 490 -12.13 -25.25 -3.52
N LEU A 491 -13.10 -24.34 -3.40
CA LEU A 491 -13.03 -23.04 -4.06
C LEU A 491 -12.23 -22.06 -3.19
N VAL A 492 -11.70 -21.01 -3.81
CA VAL A 492 -11.05 -19.89 -3.10
C VAL A 492 -12.00 -19.31 -2.06
N GLY A 493 -11.54 -19.19 -0.81
CA GLY A 493 -12.34 -18.63 0.29
C GLY A 493 -13.52 -19.50 0.77
N SER A 494 -13.63 -20.74 0.31
CA SER A 494 -14.72 -21.66 0.70
C SER A 494 -14.21 -22.88 1.46
N THR A 495 -15.10 -23.54 2.20
CA THR A 495 -14.77 -24.83 2.82
C THR A 495 -14.71 -25.94 1.77
N PRO A 496 -13.80 -26.92 1.93
CA PRO A 496 -13.72 -28.05 1.02
C PRO A 496 -15.03 -28.86 0.99
N PHE A 497 -15.43 -29.30 -0.19
CA PHE A 497 -16.62 -30.10 -0.42
C PHE A 497 -16.30 -31.34 -1.26
N ALA A 498 -17.12 -32.36 -1.16
CA ALA A 498 -17.00 -33.56 -1.98
C ALA A 498 -17.87 -33.44 -3.24
N ALA A 499 -17.30 -33.72 -4.40
CA ALA A 499 -17.99 -33.68 -5.69
C ALA A 499 -17.46 -34.73 -6.66
N ARG A 500 -18.32 -35.09 -7.63
CA ARG A 500 -17.98 -35.90 -8.79
C ARG A 500 -17.65 -35.00 -9.98
N VAL A 501 -16.68 -35.39 -10.79
CA VAL A 501 -16.32 -34.65 -12.01
C VAL A 501 -17.23 -35.09 -13.15
N MET A 502 -17.93 -34.14 -13.76
CA MET A 502 -18.86 -34.40 -14.86
C MET A 502 -18.21 -34.16 -16.22
N SER A 503 -17.42 -33.09 -16.33
CA SER A 503 -16.65 -32.74 -17.53
C SER A 503 -15.48 -31.84 -17.15
N VAL A 504 -14.45 -31.84 -17.99
CA VAL A 504 -13.24 -31.03 -17.85
C VAL A 504 -12.89 -30.42 -19.20
N SER A 505 -12.54 -29.14 -19.21
CA SER A 505 -11.95 -28.43 -20.35
C SER A 505 -10.67 -27.70 -19.90
N SER A 506 -10.02 -26.99 -20.82
CA SER A 506 -8.85 -26.15 -20.52
C SER A 506 -9.18 -24.95 -19.63
N GLU A 507 -10.43 -24.48 -19.61
CA GLU A 507 -10.86 -23.27 -18.88
C GLU A 507 -11.69 -23.58 -17.63
N GLU A 508 -12.45 -24.68 -17.65
CA GLU A 508 -13.44 -24.98 -16.63
C GLU A 508 -13.53 -26.46 -16.27
N VAL A 509 -14.05 -26.72 -15.07
CA VAL A 509 -14.42 -28.03 -14.58
C VAL A 509 -15.86 -28.01 -14.10
N THR A 510 -16.64 -29.00 -14.54
CA THR A 510 -18.03 -29.17 -14.09
C THR A 510 -18.09 -30.22 -12.99
N LEU A 511 -18.56 -29.80 -11.81
CA LEU A 511 -18.58 -30.59 -10.59
C LEU A 511 -20.02 -30.82 -10.11
N LYS A 512 -20.37 -32.06 -9.79
CA LYS A 512 -21.65 -32.40 -9.14
C LYS A 512 -21.45 -32.61 -7.64
N ARG A 513 -21.85 -31.63 -6.83
CA ARG A 513 -21.78 -31.69 -5.36
C ARG A 513 -22.72 -32.78 -4.82
N ILE A 514 -22.28 -33.46 -3.76
CA ILE A 514 -23.10 -34.47 -3.07
C ILE A 514 -24.36 -33.79 -2.49
N GLY A 515 -25.52 -34.43 -2.71
CA GLY A 515 -26.81 -33.94 -2.24
C GLY A 515 -27.45 -32.87 -3.12
N ARG A 516 -26.76 -32.37 -4.16
CA ARG A 516 -27.34 -31.45 -5.15
C ARG A 516 -27.72 -32.19 -6.43
N ARG A 517 -28.85 -31.79 -7.02
CA ARG A 517 -29.36 -32.39 -8.27
C ARG A 517 -28.57 -31.90 -9.49
N ASN A 518 -28.22 -30.62 -9.52
CA ASN A 518 -27.61 -29.97 -10.67
C ASN A 518 -26.09 -29.88 -10.50
N PRO A 519 -25.31 -30.14 -11.57
CA PRO A 519 -23.89 -29.85 -11.57
C PRO A 519 -23.63 -28.34 -11.61
N GLU A 520 -22.49 -27.93 -11.09
CA GLU A 520 -21.99 -26.56 -11.06
C GLU A 520 -20.71 -26.49 -11.88
N THR A 521 -20.61 -25.51 -12.77
CA THR A 521 -19.41 -25.27 -13.58
C THR A 521 -18.55 -24.21 -12.91
N HIS A 522 -17.27 -24.51 -12.76
CA HIS A 522 -16.30 -23.67 -12.07
C HIS A 522 -15.11 -23.42 -12.98
N LEU A 523 -14.71 -22.16 -13.12
CA LEU A 523 -13.43 -21.81 -13.75
C LEU A 523 -12.28 -22.38 -12.93
N TRP A 524 -11.21 -22.82 -13.58
CA TRP A 524 -10.01 -23.29 -12.88
C TRP A 524 -9.47 -22.27 -11.88
N SER A 525 -9.56 -20.97 -12.21
CA SER A 525 -9.17 -19.84 -11.36
C SER A 525 -9.95 -19.69 -10.06
N SER A 526 -11.14 -20.28 -9.99
CA SER A 526 -12.00 -20.27 -8.80
C SER A 526 -11.66 -21.38 -7.80
N LEU A 527 -10.84 -22.36 -8.19
CA LEU A 527 -10.38 -23.43 -7.31
C LEU A 527 -9.22 -22.95 -6.43
N SER A 528 -9.09 -23.53 -5.25
CA SER A 528 -7.99 -23.23 -4.33
C SER A 528 -6.70 -23.94 -4.76
N ALA A 529 -5.55 -23.35 -4.40
CA ALA A 529 -4.23 -23.93 -4.62
C ALA A 529 -4.07 -25.35 -4.04
N GLN A 530 -4.79 -25.67 -2.95
CA GLN A 530 -4.82 -27.00 -2.37
C GLN A 530 -5.43 -28.05 -3.31
N THR A 531 -6.47 -27.67 -4.07
CA THR A 531 -7.09 -28.55 -5.06
C THR A 531 -6.14 -28.80 -6.23
N TRP A 532 -5.44 -27.77 -6.69
CA TRP A 532 -4.43 -27.90 -7.75
C TRP A 532 -3.28 -28.81 -7.31
N LEU A 533 -2.72 -28.61 -6.10
CA LEU A 533 -1.68 -29.48 -5.54
C LEU A 533 -2.10 -30.94 -5.48
N GLN A 534 -3.33 -31.20 -5.05
CA GLN A 534 -3.86 -32.55 -5.01
C GLN A 534 -3.87 -33.19 -6.41
N LEU A 535 -4.36 -32.46 -7.42
CA LEU A 535 -4.45 -32.96 -8.80
C LEU A 535 -3.06 -33.18 -9.43
N ILE A 536 -2.08 -32.31 -9.14
CA ILE A 536 -0.70 -32.51 -9.61
C ILE A 536 -0.04 -33.70 -8.91
N GLY A 537 -0.17 -33.81 -7.59
CA GLY A 537 0.45 -34.87 -6.80
C GLY A 537 -0.04 -36.28 -7.17
N GLU A 538 -1.20 -36.40 -7.82
CA GLU A 538 -1.70 -37.67 -8.35
C GLU A 538 -1.12 -38.03 -9.72
N SER A 539 -0.60 -37.04 -10.46
CA SER A 539 0.04 -37.23 -11.77
C SER A 539 1.56 -37.35 -11.72
N SER A 540 2.19 -36.86 -10.65
CA SER A 540 3.65 -36.79 -10.47
C SER A 540 4.06 -37.52 -9.19
N ALA A 541 5.18 -38.26 -9.24
CA ALA A 541 5.73 -38.97 -8.09
C ALA A 541 6.19 -38.04 -6.96
N ASP A 542 6.53 -36.79 -7.28
CA ASP A 542 6.94 -35.76 -6.32
C ASP A 542 5.96 -34.57 -6.36
N PRO A 543 5.39 -34.14 -5.21
CA PRO A 543 4.52 -32.98 -5.14
C PRO A 543 5.33 -31.69 -5.39
N PRO A 544 4.86 -30.78 -6.25
CA PRO A 544 5.59 -29.55 -6.54
C PRO A 544 5.61 -28.62 -5.32
N PRO A 545 6.68 -27.82 -5.17
CA PRO A 545 6.76 -26.81 -4.12
C PRO A 545 5.73 -25.68 -4.34
N LEU A 546 5.33 -25.00 -3.25
CA LEU A 546 4.24 -24.01 -3.23
C LEU A 546 4.46 -22.82 -4.18
N ASP A 547 5.71 -22.42 -4.39
CA ASP A 547 6.15 -21.38 -5.32
C ASP A 547 5.83 -21.70 -6.80
N ARG A 548 5.63 -22.99 -7.12
CA ARG A 548 5.23 -23.44 -8.45
C ARG A 548 3.74 -23.18 -8.74
N LEU A 549 2.90 -23.04 -7.69
CA LEU A 549 1.45 -22.79 -7.84
C LEU A 549 1.15 -21.34 -8.20
N GLU A 550 1.94 -20.38 -7.68
CA GLU A 550 1.81 -18.96 -8.03
C GLU A 550 2.00 -18.76 -9.54
N ARG A 551 2.82 -19.59 -10.18
CA ARG A 551 3.06 -19.58 -11.63
C ARG A 551 1.92 -20.17 -12.45
N LEU A 552 1.12 -21.07 -11.86
CA LEU A 552 -0.06 -21.64 -12.52
C LEU A 552 -1.22 -20.63 -12.59
N GLU A 553 -1.23 -19.63 -11.71
CA GLU A 553 -2.22 -18.57 -11.79
C GLU A 553 -2.18 -17.88 -13.16
N VAL A 554 -1.02 -17.82 -13.83
CA VAL A 554 -0.84 -17.24 -15.18
C VAL A 554 -1.80 -17.80 -16.21
N VAL A 555 -2.05 -19.10 -16.11
CA VAL A 555 -2.85 -19.82 -17.10
C VAL A 555 -4.33 -19.50 -16.93
N TRP A 556 -4.81 -19.37 -15.68
CA TRP A 556 -6.25 -19.35 -15.40
C TRP A 556 -6.78 -18.04 -14.82
N ARG A 557 -5.94 -17.23 -14.15
CA ARG A 557 -6.33 -15.96 -13.51
C ARG A 557 -6.13 -14.71 -14.37
N ARG A 558 -5.92 -14.88 -15.68
CA ARG A 558 -5.83 -13.81 -16.69
C ARG A 558 -5.06 -12.58 -16.16
N GLU A 559 -5.74 -11.48 -15.93
CA GLU A 559 -5.18 -10.19 -15.53
C GLU A 559 -4.53 -10.19 -14.14
N ASN A 560 -5.18 -10.80 -13.14
CA ASN A 560 -4.66 -10.82 -11.76
C ASN A 560 -3.38 -11.65 -11.62
N SER A 561 -3.16 -12.59 -12.53
CA SER A 561 -1.98 -13.46 -12.52
C SER A 561 -0.68 -12.75 -12.87
N ILE A 562 -0.75 -11.75 -13.77
CA ILE A 562 0.40 -10.93 -14.17
C ILE A 562 0.88 -10.14 -12.94
N LEU A 563 -0.04 -9.64 -12.12
CA LEU A 563 0.26 -8.94 -10.87
C LEU A 563 0.86 -9.86 -9.81
N THR A 564 0.32 -11.07 -9.65
CA THR A 564 0.92 -12.05 -8.73
C THR A 564 2.36 -12.36 -9.15
N LEU A 565 2.59 -12.61 -10.44
CA LEU A 565 3.92 -12.87 -10.97
C LEU A 565 4.87 -11.70 -10.81
N SER A 566 4.45 -10.48 -11.17
CA SER A 566 5.31 -9.29 -11.11
C SER A 566 5.74 -8.98 -9.68
N ARG A 567 4.88 -9.30 -8.70
CA ARG A 567 5.15 -9.11 -7.27
C ARG A 567 5.89 -10.29 -6.62
N SER A 568 6.07 -11.40 -7.35
CA SER A 568 6.78 -12.55 -6.80
C SER A 568 8.22 -12.16 -6.49
N SER A 569 8.71 -12.54 -5.32
CA SER A 569 10.13 -12.38 -4.94
C SER A 569 11.06 -13.34 -5.68
N MET A 570 10.50 -14.14 -6.59
CA MET A 570 11.21 -15.12 -7.39
C MET A 570 12.00 -14.41 -8.48
N GLY A 571 13.32 -14.55 -8.48
CA GLY A 571 14.13 -14.09 -9.60
C GLY A 571 13.86 -14.92 -10.87
N GLY A 572 14.03 -14.30 -12.04
CA GLY A 572 13.95 -14.98 -13.33
C GLY A 572 13.30 -14.14 -14.42
N GLU A 573 13.33 -14.64 -15.66
CA GLU A 573 12.79 -13.92 -16.82
C GLU A 573 11.26 -13.85 -16.84
N LEU A 574 10.57 -14.81 -16.22
CA LEU A 574 9.11 -14.85 -16.18
C LEU A 574 8.51 -13.71 -15.32
N PRO A 575 8.88 -13.54 -14.03
CA PRO A 575 8.47 -12.38 -13.24
C PRO A 575 8.90 -11.04 -13.87
N ALA A 576 10.10 -10.97 -14.45
CA ALA A 576 10.59 -9.77 -15.12
C ALA A 576 9.75 -9.39 -16.36
N ALA A 577 9.35 -10.39 -17.17
CA ALA A 577 8.44 -10.16 -18.29
C ALA A 577 7.04 -9.73 -17.82
N ALA A 578 6.53 -10.32 -16.74
CA ALA A 578 5.25 -9.93 -16.15
C ALA A 578 5.27 -8.49 -15.61
N ASP A 579 6.36 -8.07 -14.94
CA ASP A 579 6.49 -6.69 -14.47
C ASP A 579 6.60 -5.67 -15.61
N ARG A 580 7.36 -5.99 -16.68
CA ARG A 580 7.39 -5.14 -17.89
C ARG A 580 6.01 -5.00 -18.53
N LEU A 581 5.29 -6.11 -18.71
CA LEU A 581 3.92 -6.10 -19.23
C LEU A 581 3.00 -5.24 -18.36
N ARG A 582 3.09 -5.38 -17.02
CA ARG A 582 2.35 -4.58 -16.05
C ARG A 582 2.64 -3.09 -16.20
N LEU A 583 3.92 -2.70 -16.24
CA LEU A 583 4.33 -1.31 -16.37
C LEU A 583 3.86 -0.70 -17.70
N ARG A 584 3.94 -1.46 -18.79
CA ARG A 584 3.44 -1.05 -20.10
C ARG A 584 1.92 -0.86 -20.11
N GLN A 585 1.18 -1.79 -19.51
CA GLN A 585 -0.27 -1.70 -19.40
C GLN A 585 -0.69 -0.48 -18.56
N LEU A 586 0.02 -0.21 -17.45
CA LEU A 586 -0.18 0.99 -16.64
C LEU A 586 0.09 2.28 -17.44
N ALA A 587 1.12 2.31 -18.27
CA ALA A 587 1.42 3.45 -19.13
C ALA A 587 0.29 3.69 -20.16
N LEU A 588 -0.19 2.63 -20.82
CA LEU A 588 -1.30 2.71 -21.77
C LEU A 588 -2.59 3.21 -21.11
N TRP A 589 -2.91 2.75 -19.91
CA TRP A 589 -4.08 3.24 -19.18
C TRP A 589 -3.94 4.69 -18.72
N LEU A 590 -2.74 5.14 -18.40
CA LEU A 590 -2.51 6.54 -18.08
C LEU A 590 -2.71 7.44 -19.30
N GLU A 591 -2.10 7.10 -20.44
CA GLU A 591 -2.30 7.81 -21.71
C GLU A 591 -3.78 7.81 -22.11
N GLU A 592 -4.46 6.67 -21.94
CA GLU A 592 -5.89 6.56 -22.21
C GLU A 592 -6.72 7.42 -21.27
N GLY A 593 -6.42 7.41 -19.97
CA GLY A 593 -7.13 8.21 -18.98
C GLY A 593 -6.97 9.72 -19.24
N GLU A 594 -5.77 10.18 -19.61
CA GLU A 594 -5.55 11.57 -20.02
C GLU A 594 -6.38 11.93 -21.26
N ARG A 595 -6.44 11.05 -22.27
CA ARG A 595 -7.27 11.24 -23.47
C ARG A 595 -8.75 11.29 -23.14
N VAL A 596 -9.24 10.35 -22.34
CA VAL A 596 -10.64 10.24 -21.90
C VAL A 596 -11.04 11.45 -21.04
N GLN A 597 -10.11 11.97 -20.23
CA GLN A 597 -10.32 13.19 -19.44
C GLN A 597 -10.57 14.40 -20.32
N LEU A 598 -9.80 14.55 -21.42
CA LEU A 598 -10.02 15.62 -22.40
C LEU A 598 -11.36 15.47 -23.15
N GLN A 599 -11.88 14.25 -23.26
CA GLN A 599 -13.16 13.95 -23.91
C GLN A 599 -14.37 14.12 -22.97
N GLY A 600 -14.15 14.18 -21.65
CA GLY A 600 -15.22 14.30 -20.65
C GLY A 600 -15.99 12.99 -20.39
N GLU A 601 -15.44 11.84 -20.78
CA GLU A 601 -16.06 10.52 -20.59
C GLU A 601 -15.84 9.99 -19.15
N VAL A 602 -16.57 10.56 -18.19
CA VAL A 602 -16.35 10.31 -16.75
C VAL A 602 -16.61 8.88 -16.28
N GLU A 603 -17.52 8.11 -16.89
CA GLU A 603 -17.70 6.69 -16.53
C GLU A 603 -16.43 5.88 -16.82
N LYS A 604 -15.80 6.16 -17.96
CA LYS A 604 -14.60 5.46 -18.41
C LYS A 604 -13.38 5.86 -17.59
N LEU A 605 -13.29 7.13 -17.16
CA LEU A 605 -12.26 7.56 -16.19
C LEU A 605 -12.32 6.78 -14.89
N GLN A 606 -13.52 6.57 -14.35
CA GLN A 606 -13.70 5.80 -13.12
C GLN A 606 -13.20 4.36 -13.28
N GLN A 607 -13.53 3.72 -14.40
CA GLN A 607 -13.06 2.36 -14.71
C GLN A 607 -11.53 2.30 -14.85
N ILE A 608 -10.94 3.25 -15.58
CA ILE A 608 -9.48 3.35 -15.74
C ILE A 608 -8.80 3.55 -14.39
N ALA A 609 -9.34 4.42 -13.52
CA ALA A 609 -8.77 4.66 -12.20
C ALA A 609 -8.74 3.38 -11.34
N LEU A 610 -9.80 2.58 -11.40
CA LEU A 610 -9.87 1.28 -10.72
C LEU A 610 -8.87 0.26 -11.30
N SER A 611 -8.72 0.21 -12.63
CA SER A 611 -7.73 -0.64 -13.31
C SER A 611 -6.29 -0.25 -12.93
N ILE A 612 -5.95 1.04 -12.96
CA ILE A 612 -4.61 1.51 -12.57
C ILE A 612 -4.36 1.22 -11.09
N HIS A 613 -5.33 1.45 -10.22
CA HIS A 613 -5.14 1.23 -8.78
C HIS A 613 -4.90 -0.25 -8.45
N SER A 614 -5.69 -1.16 -9.03
CA SER A 614 -5.53 -2.60 -8.82
C SER A 614 -4.17 -3.10 -9.31
N TRP A 615 -3.66 -2.56 -10.42
CA TRP A 615 -2.38 -2.96 -11.03
C TRP A 615 -1.13 -2.25 -10.51
N SER A 616 -1.30 -1.15 -9.78
CA SER A 616 -0.18 -0.41 -9.19
C SER A 616 0.35 -1.12 -7.93
N ASP A 617 1.66 -1.02 -7.69
CA ASP A 617 2.24 -1.31 -6.38
C ASP A 617 1.99 -0.15 -5.39
N GLU A 618 2.33 -0.34 -4.12
CA GLU A 618 2.03 0.64 -3.08
C GLU A 618 2.69 2.00 -3.34
N ASP A 619 3.96 2.01 -3.77
CA ASP A 619 4.69 3.24 -4.07
C ASP A 619 4.12 3.97 -5.31
N GLN A 620 3.65 3.23 -6.31
CA GLN A 620 2.95 3.78 -7.47
C GLN A 620 1.57 4.32 -7.11
N ARG A 621 0.83 3.65 -6.22
CA ARG A 621 -0.48 4.11 -5.72
C ARG A 621 -0.34 5.44 -5.01
N ILE A 622 0.62 5.55 -4.10
CA ILE A 622 0.89 6.79 -3.35
C ILE A 622 1.24 7.94 -4.31
N ARG A 623 2.11 7.70 -5.29
CA ARG A 623 2.52 8.72 -6.28
C ARG A 623 1.38 9.19 -7.19
N ARG A 624 0.33 8.39 -7.34
CA ARG A 624 -0.79 8.65 -8.27
C ARG A 624 -2.13 8.85 -7.56
N GLU A 625 -2.16 8.89 -6.23
CA GLU A 625 -3.40 8.89 -5.45
C GLU A 625 -4.30 10.05 -5.86
N ASP A 626 -3.75 11.27 -5.91
CA ASP A 626 -4.51 12.48 -6.26
C ASP A 626 -5.13 12.40 -7.66
N LEU A 627 -4.39 11.88 -8.64
CA LEU A 627 -4.89 11.68 -10.01
C LEU A 627 -6.04 10.68 -10.05
N LEU A 628 -5.87 9.53 -9.40
CA LEU A 628 -6.86 8.45 -9.39
C LEU A 628 -8.12 8.84 -8.60
N VAL A 629 -7.95 9.56 -7.50
CA VAL A 629 -9.06 10.14 -6.74
C VAL A 629 -9.82 11.14 -7.60
N GLY A 630 -9.12 12.03 -8.31
CA GLY A 630 -9.74 12.97 -9.27
C GLY A 630 -10.56 12.26 -10.36
N TRP A 631 -9.97 11.26 -11.02
CA TRP A 631 -10.67 10.50 -12.07
C TRP A 631 -11.88 9.72 -11.55
N TRP A 632 -11.75 9.09 -10.39
CA TRP A 632 -12.86 8.32 -9.80
C TRP A 632 -14.01 9.23 -9.34
N SER A 633 -13.67 10.35 -8.70
CA SER A 633 -14.63 11.32 -8.16
C SER A 633 -15.37 12.10 -9.23
N ALA A 634 -14.79 12.29 -10.43
CA ALA A 634 -15.43 13.04 -11.52
C ALA A 634 -16.84 12.52 -11.88
N LEU A 635 -17.06 11.19 -11.86
CA LEU A 635 -18.37 10.60 -12.12
C LEU A 635 -19.37 10.93 -10.99
N VAL A 636 -18.93 10.74 -9.75
CA VAL A 636 -19.76 11.00 -8.56
C VAL A 636 -20.07 12.49 -8.43
N ASP A 637 -19.12 13.34 -8.78
CA ASP A 637 -19.30 14.78 -8.84
C ASP A 637 -20.37 15.18 -9.86
N ARG A 638 -20.37 14.49 -11.01
CA ARG A 638 -21.36 14.71 -12.07
C ARG A 638 -22.77 14.33 -11.63
N ASP A 639 -22.90 13.13 -11.07
CA ASP A 639 -24.19 12.55 -10.69
C ASP A 639 -24.71 13.11 -9.34
N GLY A 640 -23.83 13.78 -8.59
CA GLY A 640 -24.14 14.51 -7.37
C GLY A 640 -24.40 13.64 -6.15
N PRO A 641 -24.96 14.22 -5.07
CA PRO A 641 -25.18 13.55 -3.78
C PRO A 641 -25.94 12.22 -3.81
N GLN A 642 -26.75 11.98 -4.85
CA GLN A 642 -27.50 10.73 -5.01
C GLN A 642 -26.59 9.54 -5.31
N ALA A 643 -25.46 9.74 -6.02
CA ALA A 643 -24.49 8.69 -6.30
C ALA A 643 -23.83 8.14 -5.03
N LEU A 644 -23.77 8.96 -3.97
CA LEU A 644 -23.26 8.58 -2.64
C LEU A 644 -24.36 8.11 -1.68
N GLY A 645 -25.63 8.17 -2.08
CA GLY A 645 -26.76 7.84 -1.21
C GLY A 645 -26.88 8.75 0.01
N LEU A 646 -26.43 10.01 -0.06
CA LEU A 646 -26.37 10.92 1.08
C LEU A 646 -27.75 11.24 1.70
N PHE A 647 -28.80 11.27 0.88
CA PHE A 647 -30.15 11.65 1.30
C PHE A 647 -31.13 10.50 1.03
N PRO A 648 -31.11 9.44 1.87
CA PRO A 648 -31.95 8.28 1.64
C PRO A 648 -33.44 8.66 1.66
N GLY A 649 -34.20 8.19 0.67
CA GLY A 649 -35.63 8.51 0.53
C GLY A 649 -35.95 9.93 0.03
N ALA A 650 -34.94 10.72 -0.31
CA ALA A 650 -35.14 11.98 -1.03
C ALA A 650 -35.08 11.73 -2.54
N THR A 651 -35.99 12.34 -3.30
CA THR A 651 -35.81 12.55 -4.73
C THR A 651 -34.93 13.78 -4.95
N LEU A 652 -33.80 13.59 -5.60
CA LEU A 652 -32.86 14.67 -5.94
C LEU A 652 -33.23 15.25 -7.31
N SER A 653 -33.27 16.58 -7.40
CA SER A 653 -33.44 17.32 -8.64
C SER A 653 -32.56 18.57 -8.66
N ASN A 654 -32.28 19.08 -9.86
CA ASN A 654 -31.55 20.33 -10.07
C ASN A 654 -30.15 20.40 -9.42
N TRP A 655 -29.41 19.28 -9.40
CA TRP A 655 -28.00 19.32 -9.02
C TRP A 655 -27.20 20.15 -10.03
N SER A 656 -26.47 21.13 -9.52
CA SER A 656 -25.53 21.94 -10.29
C SER A 656 -24.13 21.71 -9.74
N GLN A 657 -23.19 21.29 -10.59
CA GLN A 657 -21.79 21.09 -10.17
C GLN A 657 -21.09 22.41 -9.86
N GLU A 658 -21.39 23.46 -10.61
CA GLU A 658 -20.72 24.76 -10.47
C GLU A 658 -21.14 25.45 -9.17
N THR A 659 -22.44 25.46 -8.89
CA THR A 659 -23.00 26.15 -7.72
C THR A 659 -23.23 25.20 -6.55
N ARG A 660 -23.11 23.88 -6.72
CA ARG A 660 -23.46 22.88 -5.68
C ARG A 660 -24.89 23.03 -5.14
N SER A 661 -25.77 23.64 -5.94
CA SER A 661 -27.18 23.78 -5.60
C SER A 661 -27.91 22.46 -5.79
N ILE A 662 -28.85 22.17 -4.90
CA ILE A 662 -29.62 20.94 -4.89
C ILE A 662 -31.06 21.21 -4.46
N ARG A 663 -32.00 20.45 -5.00
CA ARG A 663 -33.37 20.33 -4.50
C ARG A 663 -33.65 18.88 -4.09
N LEU A 664 -33.95 18.68 -2.82
CA LEU A 664 -34.28 17.41 -2.20
C LEU A 664 -35.76 17.39 -1.85
N ARG A 665 -36.45 16.30 -2.21
CA ARG A 665 -37.88 16.15 -1.93
C ARG A 665 -38.18 14.81 -1.28
N TRP A 666 -38.78 14.82 -0.11
CA TRP A 666 -39.24 13.63 0.61
C TRP A 666 -40.76 13.52 0.53
N GLN A 667 -41.23 12.38 0.00
CA GLN A 667 -42.64 12.01 -0.05
C GLN A 667 -42.81 10.56 0.41
N ARG A 668 -43.94 10.23 1.06
CA ARG A 668 -44.15 8.90 1.64
C ARG A 668 -44.17 7.75 0.62
N GLY A 669 -44.49 8.03 -0.64
CA GLY A 669 -44.36 7.06 -1.74
C GLY A 669 -42.91 6.65 -2.03
N ASP A 670 -41.95 7.53 -1.72
CA ASP A 670 -40.54 7.42 -2.09
C ASP A 670 -39.63 7.27 -0.86
N GLY A 671 -40.09 6.58 0.20
CA GLY A 671 -39.29 6.32 1.40
C GLY A 671 -39.56 7.25 2.60
N GLY A 672 -40.53 8.17 2.50
CA GLY A 672 -40.94 9.03 3.61
C GLY A 672 -39.86 10.01 4.03
N LEU A 673 -39.71 10.26 5.33
CA LEU A 673 -38.62 11.08 5.88
C LEU A 673 -37.42 10.20 6.27
N ALA A 674 -36.99 9.28 5.41
CA ALA A 674 -35.74 8.55 5.62
C ALA A 674 -34.55 9.53 5.66
N GLY A 675 -33.54 9.23 6.48
CA GLY A 675 -32.42 10.15 6.77
C GLY A 675 -32.73 11.21 7.85
N TRP A 676 -33.98 11.32 8.30
CA TRP A 676 -34.35 12.16 9.43
C TRP A 676 -34.33 11.37 10.74
N GLN A 677 -33.53 11.82 11.72
CA GLN A 677 -33.36 11.14 13.00
C GLN A 677 -34.06 11.88 14.15
N PRO A 678 -34.91 11.20 14.95
CA PRO A 678 -35.48 11.80 16.15
C PRO A 678 -34.42 11.93 17.25
N ARG A 679 -34.41 13.07 17.96
CA ARG A 679 -33.63 13.27 19.18
C ARG A 679 -34.27 12.54 20.37
N PRO A 680 -33.55 12.33 21.49
CA PRO A 680 -34.13 11.69 22.68
C PRO A 680 -35.45 12.34 23.10
N GLY A 681 -36.49 11.53 23.35
CA GLY A 681 -37.84 12.01 23.67
C GLY A 681 -38.70 12.42 22.47
N SER A 682 -38.19 12.26 21.25
CA SER A 682 -38.89 12.59 20.00
C SER A 682 -39.31 11.32 19.25
N LEU A 683 -40.30 11.45 18.37
CA LEU A 683 -40.87 10.37 17.58
C LEU A 683 -41.03 10.82 16.13
N ILE A 684 -40.65 9.93 15.21
CA ILE A 684 -41.05 10.00 13.80
C ILE A 684 -41.74 8.69 13.43
N SER A 685 -42.94 8.76 12.88
CA SER A 685 -43.74 7.57 12.54
C SER A 685 -44.66 7.81 11.36
N ALA A 686 -44.95 6.77 10.60
CA ALA A 686 -45.78 6.87 9.41
C ALA A 686 -47.27 6.62 9.74
N ARG A 687 -48.19 7.52 9.34
CA ARG A 687 -49.67 7.37 9.47
C ARG A 687 -50.42 7.70 8.15
N GLY A 688 -50.94 6.70 7.41
CA GLY A 688 -51.68 6.92 6.14
C GLY A 688 -50.80 7.43 4.98
N ASP A 689 -51.04 8.63 4.45
CA ASP A 689 -50.14 9.31 3.49
C ASP A 689 -49.24 10.37 4.15
N LEU A 690 -49.21 10.39 5.50
CA LEU A 690 -48.56 11.43 6.29
C LEU A 690 -47.47 10.84 7.19
N THR A 691 -46.54 11.68 7.59
CA THR A 691 -45.49 11.38 8.56
C THR A 691 -45.74 12.19 9.83
N ARG A 692 -45.96 11.50 10.94
CA ARG A 692 -46.12 12.09 12.27
C ARG A 692 -44.74 12.38 12.87
N ILE A 693 -44.52 13.63 13.24
CA ILE A 693 -43.36 14.12 13.97
C ILE A 693 -43.82 14.59 15.36
N GLN A 694 -43.11 14.19 16.41
CA GLN A 694 -43.30 14.66 17.77
C GLN A 694 -41.92 14.91 18.40
N GLY A 695 -41.71 16.03 19.10
CA GLY A 695 -40.38 16.46 19.55
C GLY A 695 -39.50 17.03 18.43
N ARG A 696 -38.18 16.86 18.55
CA ARG A 696 -37.14 17.36 17.63
C ARG A 696 -36.61 16.24 16.74
N VAL A 697 -36.65 16.45 15.42
CA VAL A 697 -36.10 15.53 14.40
C VAL A 697 -35.12 16.31 13.54
N ALA A 698 -33.93 15.77 13.28
CA ALA A 698 -32.89 16.42 12.50
C ALA A 698 -32.58 15.63 11.21
N LEU A 699 -32.28 16.34 10.12
CA LEU A 699 -31.70 15.74 8.93
C LEU A 699 -30.25 15.35 9.25
N GLU A 700 -29.94 14.06 9.20
CA GLU A 700 -28.56 13.59 9.32
C GLU A 700 -27.88 13.71 7.95
N SER A 701 -26.95 14.64 7.85
CA SER A 701 -26.21 14.92 6.62
C SER A 701 -24.72 15.00 6.92
N SER A 702 -23.90 14.39 6.06
CA SER A 702 -22.44 14.51 6.10
C SER A 702 -21.94 15.85 5.53
N VAL A 703 -22.85 16.66 4.98
CA VAL A 703 -22.54 17.94 4.35
C VAL A 703 -23.39 19.07 4.94
N ARG A 704 -22.82 20.27 5.03
CA ARG A 704 -23.50 21.50 5.44
C ARG A 704 -24.03 22.29 4.23
N PHE A 705 -25.06 23.10 4.45
CA PHE A 705 -25.51 24.12 3.50
C PHE A 705 -24.80 25.45 3.80
N GLU A 706 -24.28 26.18 2.80
CA GLU A 706 -23.29 27.27 2.99
C GLU A 706 -23.73 28.72 2.69
N SER A 707 -24.77 28.93 1.85
CA SER A 707 -25.12 30.26 1.33
C SER A 707 -26.63 30.55 1.38
N ALA A 708 -27.43 29.60 0.90
CA ALA A 708 -28.88 29.66 0.94
C ALA A 708 -29.44 28.31 1.31
N VAL A 709 -30.45 28.31 2.17
CA VAL A 709 -31.28 27.14 2.46
C VAL A 709 -32.73 27.56 2.53
N GLU A 710 -33.56 26.82 1.81
CA GLU A 710 -35.00 26.95 1.80
C GLU A 710 -35.59 25.60 2.20
N VAL A 711 -36.48 25.62 3.18
CA VAL A 711 -37.16 24.44 3.68
C VAL A 711 -38.66 24.67 3.55
N THR A 712 -39.29 23.87 2.70
CA THR A 712 -40.73 23.86 2.52
C THR A 712 -41.31 22.62 3.21
N VAL A 713 -42.20 22.84 4.18
CA VAL A 713 -42.93 21.78 4.88
C VAL A 713 -44.41 21.89 4.52
N ILE A 714 -44.95 20.81 3.94
CA ILE A 714 -46.37 20.69 3.62
C ILE A 714 -46.99 19.69 4.58
N GLY A 715 -47.97 20.12 5.37
CA GLY A 715 -48.55 19.31 6.44
C GLY A 715 -50.03 19.56 6.69
N LEU A 716 -50.62 18.78 7.59
CA LEU A 716 -51.98 18.97 8.09
C LEU A 716 -51.98 19.55 9.50
N VAL A 717 -52.95 20.43 9.77
CA VAL A 717 -53.26 20.90 11.12
C VAL A 717 -54.01 19.81 11.89
N THR A 718 -53.45 19.33 13.00
CA THR A 718 -53.88 18.09 13.69
C THR A 718 -54.72 18.28 14.94
N ARG A 719 -54.66 19.45 15.61
CA ARG A 719 -55.35 19.74 16.88
C ARG A 719 -55.77 21.20 17.00
N GLU A 720 -56.81 21.43 17.80
CA GLU A 720 -57.35 22.77 18.15
C GLU A 720 -56.50 23.49 19.23
N ASP A 721 -55.84 22.73 20.12
CA ASP A 721 -55.23 23.27 21.34
C ASP A 721 -53.70 23.45 21.27
N ALA A 722 -53.22 24.28 20.34
CA ALA A 722 -51.80 24.70 20.17
C ALA A 722 -50.86 23.80 19.34
N PRO A 723 -51.11 23.61 18.03
CA PRO A 723 -50.09 23.13 17.09
C PRO A 723 -49.00 24.19 16.86
N ASN A 724 -47.85 24.04 17.53
CA ASN A 724 -46.62 24.76 17.19
C ASN A 724 -45.76 23.86 16.29
N LEU A 725 -45.68 24.19 15.01
CA LEU A 725 -44.66 23.64 14.12
C LEU A 725 -43.50 24.64 14.09
N ASN A 726 -42.34 24.23 14.59
CA ASN A 726 -41.13 25.02 14.47
C ASN A 726 -40.16 24.32 13.53
N VAL A 727 -39.60 25.08 12.60
CA VAL A 727 -38.50 24.66 11.74
C VAL A 727 -37.26 25.35 12.28
N VAL A 728 -36.27 24.56 12.64
CA VAL A 728 -35.01 25.03 13.18
C VAL A 728 -33.95 24.90 12.10
N LEU A 729 -33.48 26.04 11.60
CA LEU A 729 -32.30 26.11 10.75
C LEU A 729 -31.11 26.36 11.67
N TRP A 730 -30.23 25.36 11.82
CA TRP A 730 -29.05 25.53 12.67
C TRP A 730 -27.83 25.69 11.76
N ASP A 731 -27.01 26.73 11.96
CA ASP A 731 -25.82 27.08 11.17
C ASP A 731 -24.49 26.60 11.81
N GLY A 732 -24.61 25.63 12.71
CA GLY A 732 -23.51 25.07 13.49
C GLY A 732 -23.07 25.94 14.67
N SER A 733 -23.61 27.16 14.78
CA SER A 733 -23.39 28.05 15.93
C SER A 733 -24.30 27.66 17.10
N PRO A 734 -24.00 28.10 18.33
CA PRO A 734 -24.93 28.02 19.45
C PRO A 734 -26.17 28.93 19.28
N ASP A 735 -26.26 29.70 18.19
CA ASP A 735 -27.30 30.71 17.91
C ASP A 735 -28.22 30.27 16.76
N ALA A 736 -28.63 29.00 16.80
CA ALA A 736 -29.54 28.41 15.82
C ALA A 736 -30.82 29.23 15.66
N LEU A 737 -31.29 29.34 14.42
CA LEU A 737 -32.52 30.03 14.05
C LEU A 737 -33.72 29.12 14.24
N ILE A 738 -34.66 29.56 15.05
CA ILE A 738 -35.93 28.88 15.25
C ILE A 738 -37.02 29.72 14.58
N PHE A 739 -37.66 29.16 13.57
CA PHE A 739 -38.86 29.71 12.95
C PHE A 739 -40.06 28.94 13.48
N GLY A 740 -40.96 29.62 14.18
CA GLY A 740 -42.15 29.00 14.75
C GLY A 740 -43.43 29.47 14.08
N VAL A 741 -44.29 28.52 13.71
CA VAL A 741 -45.68 28.81 13.33
C VAL A 741 -46.60 28.12 14.33
N GLY A 742 -47.28 28.93 15.14
CA GLY A 742 -48.40 28.50 15.98
C GLY A 742 -49.70 28.67 15.21
N ILE A 743 -50.44 27.58 15.01
CA ILE A 743 -51.69 27.62 14.23
C ILE A 743 -52.89 27.59 15.18
N ARG A 744 -53.83 28.53 15.03
CA ARG A 744 -55.04 28.60 15.87
C ARG A 744 -56.31 28.34 15.06
N PRO A 745 -57.25 27.54 15.58
CA PRO A 745 -58.58 27.41 15.01
C PRO A 745 -59.38 28.72 15.16
N PRO A 746 -60.37 28.98 14.29
CA PRO A 746 -61.11 30.24 14.24
C PRO A 746 -61.98 30.55 15.47
N GLU A 747 -62.19 29.57 16.37
CA GLU A 747 -63.18 29.63 17.47
C GLU A 747 -62.58 29.97 18.84
N VAL A 748 -61.25 30.02 19.00
CA VAL A 748 -60.57 30.25 20.30
C VAL A 748 -59.74 31.56 20.25
N SER A 749 -60.14 32.56 21.04
CA SER A 749 -59.56 33.91 21.01
C SER A 749 -58.49 34.19 22.08
N SER A 750 -58.31 33.37 23.11
CA SER A 750 -57.28 33.58 24.15
C SER A 750 -56.79 32.28 24.79
N ILE A 751 -55.55 32.28 25.28
CA ILE A 751 -55.05 31.30 26.24
C ILE A 751 -54.83 32.08 27.54
N ARG A 752 -55.33 31.58 28.67
CA ARG A 752 -54.97 32.10 29.99
C ARG A 752 -53.59 31.58 30.40
N VAL A 753 -52.66 32.48 30.65
CA VAL A 753 -51.39 32.16 31.31
C VAL A 753 -51.41 32.87 32.66
N GLY A 754 -51.73 32.13 33.73
CA GLY A 754 -52.05 32.73 35.02
C GLY A 754 -53.45 33.32 35.05
N GLU A 755 -53.61 34.54 35.58
CA GLU A 755 -54.90 35.27 35.59
C GLU A 755 -55.14 36.10 34.32
N ASP A 756 -54.14 36.23 33.44
CA ASP A 756 -54.21 37.08 32.25
C ASP A 756 -54.50 36.27 30.98
N ASP A 757 -55.41 36.78 30.15
CA ASP A 757 -55.66 36.31 28.79
C ASP A 757 -54.55 36.84 27.86
N VAL A 758 -53.60 35.96 27.47
CA VAL A 758 -52.48 36.36 26.60
C VAL A 758 -52.71 35.86 25.17
N LEU A 759 -52.78 36.82 24.24
CA LEU A 759 -52.71 36.57 22.80
C LEU A 759 -51.25 36.25 22.42
N LEU A 760 -50.86 34.97 22.36
CA LEU A 760 -49.60 34.55 21.74
C LEU A 760 -49.75 34.42 20.20
N PRO A 761 -49.22 35.36 19.38
CA PRO A 761 -49.03 35.16 17.95
C PRO A 761 -47.93 34.11 17.72
N ALA A 762 -47.71 33.73 16.45
CA ALA A 762 -46.54 32.97 16.07
C ALA A 762 -45.28 33.59 16.71
N HIS A 763 -44.51 32.78 17.43
CA HIS A 763 -43.26 33.26 18.01
C HIS A 763 -42.32 33.58 16.84
N ALA A 764 -41.92 34.84 16.77
CA ALA A 764 -40.99 35.37 15.77
C ALA A 764 -39.63 34.66 15.85
N ILE A 765 -38.72 34.94 14.90
CA ILE A 765 -37.31 34.50 14.93
C ILE A 765 -36.74 34.72 16.33
N VAL A 766 -36.45 33.62 17.02
CA VAL A 766 -35.74 33.66 18.29
C VAL A 766 -34.49 32.83 18.15
N GLU A 767 -33.34 33.44 18.43
CA GLU A 767 -32.10 32.69 18.67
C GLU A 767 -32.34 31.75 19.84
N GLU A 768 -31.99 30.47 19.69
CA GLU A 768 -32.23 29.43 20.70
C GLU A 768 -31.75 29.86 22.12
N GLN A 769 -30.67 30.66 22.21
CA GLN A 769 -30.18 31.23 23.46
C GLN A 769 -31.12 32.24 24.13
N VAL A 770 -31.87 33.04 23.35
CA VAL A 770 -32.79 34.05 23.88
C VAL A 770 -34.03 33.36 24.49
N LEU A 771 -34.47 32.23 23.92
CA LEU A 771 -35.47 31.36 24.56
C LEU A 771 -34.93 30.76 25.86
N ALA A 772 -33.67 30.30 25.86
CA ALA A 772 -33.05 29.71 27.05
C ALA A 772 -32.82 30.71 28.20
N ARG A 773 -32.73 32.02 27.91
CA ARG A 773 -32.48 33.09 28.90
C ARG A 773 -33.74 33.82 29.38
N GLY A 774 -34.93 33.40 28.96
CA GLY A 774 -36.19 33.92 29.52
C GLY A 774 -36.80 35.15 28.81
N GLY A 775 -36.45 35.40 27.55
CA GLY A 775 -37.19 36.31 26.65
C GLY A 775 -36.90 37.81 26.84
N GLY A 776 -36.43 38.47 25.78
CA GLY A 776 -36.42 39.94 25.67
C GLY A 776 -37.78 40.47 25.20
N GLU A 777 -37.95 41.80 25.14
CA GLU A 777 -39.13 42.42 24.52
C GLU A 777 -39.12 42.14 23.01
N PHE A 778 -40.09 41.37 22.53
CA PHE A 778 -40.26 41.06 21.10
C PHE A 778 -41.38 41.91 20.50
N GLN A 779 -41.14 42.51 19.33
CA GLN A 779 -42.23 43.07 18.53
C GLN A 779 -43.07 41.92 17.96
N MET A 780 -44.35 41.91 18.32
CA MET A 780 -45.30 40.89 17.87
C MET A 780 -45.58 41.04 16.37
N PRO A 781 -45.48 39.96 15.58
CA PRO A 781 -45.80 40.01 14.15
C PRO A 781 -47.29 40.27 13.91
N THR A 782 -47.62 40.74 12.71
CA THR A 782 -48.98 41.02 12.26
C THR A 782 -49.87 39.76 12.43
N PRO A 783 -51.13 39.90 12.87
CA PRO A 783 -52.01 38.75 13.10
C PRO A 783 -52.14 37.88 11.84
N LEU A 784 -51.92 36.57 12.04
CA LEU A 784 -51.93 35.56 10.99
C LEU A 784 -53.33 35.27 10.43
N PRO A 785 -53.42 34.80 9.17
CA PRO A 785 -54.66 34.23 8.63
C PRO A 785 -55.09 33.00 9.45
N ARG A 786 -56.40 32.89 9.71
CA ARG A 786 -56.99 31.76 10.44
C ARG A 786 -56.90 30.49 9.60
N VAL A 787 -56.46 29.38 10.20
CA VAL A 787 -56.31 28.08 9.53
C VAL A 787 -57.27 27.08 10.16
N GLN A 788 -57.90 26.25 9.34
CA GLN A 788 -58.86 25.23 9.81
C GLN A 788 -58.15 23.91 10.16
N VAL A 789 -58.68 23.18 11.15
CA VAL A 789 -58.22 21.82 11.44
C VAL A 789 -58.45 20.94 10.22
N GLY A 790 -57.44 20.13 9.86
CA GLY A 790 -57.47 19.32 8.64
C GLY A 790 -57.16 20.08 7.34
N GLN A 791 -56.93 21.40 7.38
CA GLN A 791 -56.42 22.14 6.23
C GLN A 791 -54.95 21.79 5.96
N LEU A 792 -54.61 21.64 4.69
CA LEU A 792 -53.22 21.52 4.25
C LEU A 792 -52.57 22.90 4.27
N ILE A 793 -51.42 23.00 4.94
CA ILE A 793 -50.62 24.21 5.01
C ILE A 793 -49.28 24.00 4.31
N ARG A 794 -48.76 25.07 3.71
CA ARG A 794 -47.39 25.17 3.23
C ARG A 794 -46.66 26.19 4.10
N VAL A 795 -45.67 25.73 4.85
CA VAL A 795 -44.73 26.58 5.59
C VAL A 795 -43.44 26.61 4.80
N GLU A 796 -42.97 27.79 4.45
CA GLU A 796 -41.71 27.99 3.74
C GLU A 796 -40.79 28.83 4.62
N VAL A 797 -39.59 28.32 4.85
CA VAL A 797 -38.56 29.00 5.62
C VAL A 797 -37.34 29.14 4.74
N ARG A 798 -36.90 30.37 4.52
CA ARG A 798 -35.75 30.66 3.67
C ARG A 798 -34.74 31.48 4.44
N GLU A 799 -33.47 31.13 4.30
CA GLU A 799 -32.36 31.92 4.79
C GLU A 799 -31.36 32.13 3.65
N ASP A 800 -31.13 33.39 3.29
CA ASP A 800 -30.26 33.82 2.18
C ASP A 800 -29.68 35.21 2.43
N ASP A 801 -28.90 35.73 1.46
CA ASP A 801 -28.16 37.00 1.56
C ASP A 801 -29.02 38.23 1.81
N GLU A 802 -30.33 38.14 1.57
CA GLU A 802 -31.29 39.21 1.82
C GLU A 802 -31.86 39.14 3.25
N GLY A 803 -31.77 37.99 3.92
CA GLY A 803 -32.30 37.83 5.25
C GLY A 803 -32.80 36.43 5.58
N SER A 804 -33.54 36.38 6.69
CA SER A 804 -34.34 35.21 7.06
C SER A 804 -35.81 35.52 6.81
N HIS A 805 -36.50 34.63 6.10
CA HIS A 805 -37.88 34.79 5.69
C HIS A 805 -38.72 33.58 6.13
N LEU A 806 -39.93 33.86 6.58
CA LEU A 806 -40.95 32.86 6.90
C LEU A 806 -42.22 33.21 6.14
N GLU A 807 -42.71 32.27 5.34
CA GLU A 807 -43.99 32.38 4.65
C GLU A 807 -44.96 31.27 5.05
N LEU A 808 -46.24 31.61 5.09
CA LEU A 808 -47.33 30.68 5.31
C LEU A 808 -48.32 30.78 4.15
N ASN A 809 -48.48 29.69 3.39
CA ASN A 809 -49.32 29.63 2.19
C ASN A 809 -49.01 30.77 1.18
N GLY A 810 -47.74 31.15 1.05
CA GLY A 810 -47.27 32.23 0.16
C GLY A 810 -47.52 33.65 0.68
N SER A 811 -47.97 33.79 1.93
CA SER A 811 -48.08 35.09 2.60
C SER A 811 -46.87 35.28 3.52
N PRO A 812 -46.10 36.38 3.37
CA PRO A 812 -44.95 36.65 4.22
C PRO A 812 -45.40 36.94 5.65
N ILE A 813 -44.83 36.20 6.60
CA ILE A 813 -45.14 36.31 8.02
C ILE A 813 -44.06 37.12 8.73
N LEU A 814 -42.80 36.86 8.36
CA LEU A 814 -41.65 37.47 9.02
C LEU A 814 -40.49 37.60 8.03
N SER A 815 -39.77 38.71 8.15
CA SER A 815 -38.52 38.98 7.44
C SER A 815 -37.57 39.65 8.40
N THR A 816 -36.29 39.27 8.41
CA THR A 816 -35.25 39.95 9.17
C THR A 816 -34.07 40.30 8.29
N ASP A 817 -33.28 41.27 8.75
CA ASP A 817 -32.03 41.65 8.10
C ASP A 817 -31.05 40.46 8.03
N PRO A 818 -30.15 40.46 7.03
CA PRO A 818 -29.15 39.40 6.88
C PRO A 818 -28.14 39.40 8.03
N ARG A 819 -27.77 38.20 8.47
CA ARG A 819 -26.79 37.99 9.53
C ARG A 819 -25.36 38.12 8.99
N PRO A 820 -24.43 38.71 9.75
CA PRO A 820 -23.02 38.73 9.39
C PRO A 820 -22.36 37.36 9.67
N GLY A 821 -22.22 36.50 8.66
CA GLY A 821 -21.51 35.22 8.79
C GLY A 821 -21.70 34.27 7.59
N GLN A 822 -20.81 33.27 7.45
CA GLN A 822 -21.03 32.16 6.52
C GLN A 822 -22.13 31.24 7.09
N ARG A 823 -23.30 31.20 6.44
CA ARG A 823 -24.45 30.38 6.84
C ARG A 823 -24.11 28.91 6.68
N ARG A 824 -23.61 28.22 7.72
CA ARG A 824 -23.07 26.85 7.60
C ARG A 824 -23.91 25.82 8.35
N GLY A 825 -25.02 25.34 7.77
CA GLY A 825 -26.06 24.68 8.58
C GLY A 825 -26.56 23.29 8.21
N GLY A 826 -27.33 22.72 9.14
CA GLY A 826 -28.20 21.56 8.99
C GLY A 826 -29.64 21.92 9.35
N ILE A 827 -30.58 21.00 9.11
CA ILE A 827 -32.02 21.27 9.24
C ILE A 827 -32.60 20.39 10.34
N ALA A 828 -33.39 20.99 11.22
CA ALA A 828 -34.21 20.27 12.20
C ALA A 828 -35.65 20.77 12.20
N ILE A 829 -36.56 19.91 12.64
CA ILE A 829 -37.97 20.22 12.86
C ILE A 829 -38.24 19.95 14.33
N GLU A 830 -38.80 20.93 15.03
CA GLU A 830 -39.11 20.86 16.45
C GLU A 830 -40.57 21.19 16.71
N THR A 831 -41.25 20.28 17.39
CA THR A 831 -42.71 20.34 17.60
C THR A 831 -43.09 20.50 19.07
N TYR A 832 -42.11 20.68 19.98
CA TYR A 832 -42.28 20.84 21.43
C TYR A 832 -43.30 19.87 22.06
N GLY A 833 -43.29 18.60 21.62
CA GLY A 833 -44.15 17.54 22.14
C GLY A 833 -45.55 17.46 21.50
N VAL A 834 -45.88 18.36 20.58
CA VAL A 834 -47.13 18.33 19.81
C VAL A 834 -46.95 17.51 18.54
N ASP A 835 -47.98 16.75 18.15
CA ASP A 835 -47.92 15.94 16.95
C ASP A 835 -48.16 16.78 15.68
N VAL A 836 -47.17 16.83 14.80
CA VAL A 836 -47.32 17.42 13.46
C VAL A 836 -47.38 16.32 12.41
N LEU A 837 -48.33 16.41 11.48
CA LEU A 837 -48.43 15.51 10.33
C LEU A 837 -47.86 16.21 9.09
N VAL A 838 -46.73 15.72 8.60
CA VAL A 838 -46.05 16.19 7.39
C VAL A 838 -46.41 15.29 6.23
N LYS A 839 -46.94 15.85 5.15
CA LYS A 839 -47.22 15.15 3.89
C LYS A 839 -45.97 15.10 3.01
N GLU A 840 -45.29 16.23 2.90
CA GLU A 840 -44.16 16.43 2.02
C GLU A 840 -43.20 17.42 2.65
N LEU A 841 -41.91 17.18 2.42
CA LEU A 841 -40.84 18.07 2.82
C LEU A 841 -39.89 18.27 1.65
N GLU A 842 -39.58 19.53 1.37
CA GLU A 842 -38.64 19.92 0.33
C GLU A 842 -37.54 20.79 0.94
N VAL A 843 -36.30 20.55 0.52
CA VAL A 843 -35.13 21.33 0.90
C VAL A 843 -34.43 21.76 -0.38
N ILE A 844 -34.25 23.07 -0.54
CA ILE A 844 -33.44 23.65 -1.61
C ILE A 844 -32.26 24.32 -0.94
N GLY A 845 -31.05 24.07 -1.41
CA GLY A 845 -29.89 24.75 -0.84
C GLY A 845 -28.61 24.51 -1.61
N GLN A 846 -27.55 25.16 -1.17
CA GLN A 846 -26.20 25.00 -1.72
C GLN A 846 -25.32 24.26 -0.72
N ILE A 847 -24.80 23.10 -1.13
CA ILE A 847 -23.90 22.29 -0.32
C ILE A 847 -22.52 22.97 -0.23
N SER A 848 -21.89 22.91 0.94
CA SER A 848 -20.51 23.35 1.16
C SER A 848 -19.56 22.66 0.19
N ALA A 849 -18.82 23.44 -0.60
CA ALA A 849 -17.84 22.92 -1.54
C ALA A 849 -16.72 22.16 -0.81
N GLU A 850 -16.33 22.63 0.37
CA GLU A 850 -15.33 22.00 1.23
C GLU A 850 -15.79 20.62 1.72
N ASP A 851 -17.01 20.51 2.26
CA ASP A 851 -17.54 19.23 2.74
C ASP A 851 -17.76 18.25 1.57
N TRP A 852 -18.22 18.75 0.42
CA TRP A 852 -18.45 17.93 -0.77
C TRP A 852 -17.14 17.35 -1.32
N LEU A 853 -16.10 18.18 -1.48
CA LEU A 853 -14.78 17.73 -1.94
C LEU A 853 -14.18 16.71 -0.97
N ARG A 854 -14.21 16.98 0.35
CA ARG A 854 -13.72 16.04 1.35
C ARG A 854 -14.43 14.69 1.26
N LEU A 855 -15.76 14.70 1.11
CA LEU A 855 -16.55 13.49 1.00
C LEU A 855 -16.23 12.70 -0.28
N LEU A 856 -16.06 13.39 -1.40
CA LEU A 856 -15.64 12.76 -2.66
C LEU A 856 -14.28 12.08 -2.52
N GLU A 857 -13.30 12.76 -1.91
CA GLU A 857 -11.98 12.19 -1.65
C GLU A 857 -12.04 10.96 -0.73
N GLU A 858 -12.81 11.04 0.35
CA GLU A 858 -12.97 9.95 1.31
C GLU A 858 -13.58 8.70 0.66
N GLU A 859 -14.66 8.87 -0.10
CA GLU A 859 -15.31 7.72 -0.76
C GLU A 859 -14.46 7.20 -1.92
N ALA A 860 -13.77 8.07 -2.67
CA ALA A 860 -12.83 7.65 -3.70
C ALA A 860 -11.69 6.80 -3.12
N ARG A 861 -11.05 7.27 -2.04
CA ARG A 861 -9.98 6.53 -1.35
C ARG A 861 -10.48 5.20 -0.83
N LYS A 862 -11.68 5.16 -0.25
CA LYS A 862 -12.30 3.93 0.23
C LYS A 862 -12.54 2.94 -0.89
N LYS A 863 -13.10 3.38 -2.02
CA LYS A 863 -13.43 2.54 -3.16
C LYS A 863 -12.19 2.03 -3.91
N LEU A 864 -11.17 2.87 -4.03
CA LEU A 864 -9.89 2.45 -4.60
C LEU A 864 -9.23 1.37 -3.73
N ARG A 865 -9.33 1.46 -2.39
CA ARG A 865 -8.73 0.49 -1.46
C ARG A 865 -9.54 -0.81 -1.26
N GLU A 866 -10.78 -0.88 -1.74
CA GLU A 866 -11.57 -2.11 -1.66
C GLU A 866 -10.98 -3.18 -2.61
N PRO A 867 -10.67 -4.41 -2.12
CA PRO A 867 -10.21 -5.48 -2.99
C PRO A 867 -11.33 -5.86 -3.97
N GLN A 868 -11.04 -5.78 -5.28
CA GLN A 868 -11.97 -6.12 -6.36
C GLN A 868 -12.14 -7.63 -6.54
#